data_AF-A0A077X3I5-F1
#
_entry.id   AF-A0A077X3I5-F1
#
_cell.length_a   1.000
_cell.length_b   1.000
_cell.length_c   1.000
_cell.angle_alpha   90.00
_cell.angle_beta   90.00
_cell.angle_gamma   90.00
#
_symmetry.space_group_name_H-M   'P 1'
#
loop_
_entity.id
_entity.type
_entity.pdbx_description
1 polymer ?
#
loop_
_entity_poly.entity_id
_entity_poly.type
_entity_poly.pdbx_seq_one_letter_code
_entity_poly.pdbx_strand_id
1 'polypeptide(L)'
;MLRNVDGWVKDMETKDFLHGLQAYTTQGHSLDDLPKLEQKQQDSNISITAMIQLTDETHIVAQLNALLEQTRHINEIVLVCPSSIKQSAEYHAQKHTNPTIRILVVDPPPYQSGTAGESSWLQVIHTLQADWIWVLDQGVLPGKRHLEHIYNLMHTDEYKDALLGVHGVLLPANLNSQQSKADDVLCLPDAFSFLPNVTQPVDMIQGAWLLRREWLPFLTTDNAMNLLETPLPYYISRNLQHHASLPSIILPAHPDPEYQLQNVTCKSIIEGFEEKDGAWKKLWDLKSEPSSLDWRQSTLIAEQDQASVLLVADGPEQAIALHPLVCRYKVPVHLVVTGANRGMSGYAFKQALASSTCQNAERTLVHDLAVAQGDEASVASATAMGVRRLAQALRSKVMIHIRQNQPVYHVVDAIVAAENITTIALPAGEIRHALWIADLSADALQHWNDVQMDLIVITDRRPHSLSRLLQSASRSHYLGDTVNLKVHLEQSADRVTRMLVNGFSWNHGPKTVRHRIRKGGLMPAIIESWYPVNDDNYAVLLEDDIEVSPLFYAWAKYSILQYRYSGSASQDNTRSMYGISLYSPRHLELLPEGRRPFDPNTAIGDDYGAHIPYLSQVPCSWGAVYFPEHWREFHSYLTNRLEDLQQDRLLNITVPGSRSERWKKSWKKYFIELVYLRSYVMLYPNFQLFESFSTNHLEFGTHVKKGQGRVNALDEFLVPLMQRDTILSQLPDNRLPVFGDLPVLDLWGQRKPLEELDAIGADWHKNVSSCTRQVGKFDAQDLLCPVSKHRHGKKIGGKKQKPADEAVEPLVFVTEVISEEQEQKLKEQQDDEDNDQVYLPTPIDVSQMSSPELDHRNEDDELLDLEQDIETLNKLYQDIEH
;
A
#
# COMPACT_ATOMS: atom_id res chain seq x y z
N MET A 1 -2.25 -19.87 -26.71
CA MET A 1 -1.71 -18.52 -26.46
C MET A 1 -0.20 -18.49 -26.23
N LEU A 2 0.56 -19.60 -26.39
CA LEU A 2 2.03 -19.59 -26.40
C LEU A 2 2.65 -19.10 -27.75
N ARG A 3 1.86 -18.48 -28.64
CA ARG A 3 2.23 -18.13 -30.02
C ARG A 3 2.56 -16.64 -30.22
N ASN A 4 3.16 -15.98 -29.23
CA ASN A 4 3.91 -14.76 -29.52
C ASN A 4 5.30 -15.20 -30.00
N VAL A 5 5.65 -14.81 -31.23
CA VAL A 5 6.74 -15.39 -32.03
C VAL A 5 8.11 -15.26 -31.35
N ASP A 6 8.28 -14.23 -30.51
CA ASP A 6 9.54 -13.99 -29.81
C ASP A 6 9.51 -14.39 -28.32
N GLY A 7 8.34 -14.39 -27.65
CA GLY A 7 8.19 -14.91 -26.28
C GLY A 7 8.75 -14.06 -25.14
N TRP A 8 9.13 -12.80 -25.40
CA TRP A 8 9.71 -11.84 -24.44
C TRP A 8 9.06 -10.46 -24.59
N VAL A 9 8.98 -9.67 -23.51
CA VAL A 9 8.51 -8.27 -23.54
C VAL A 9 9.71 -7.34 -23.42
N LYS A 10 10.16 -6.78 -24.54
CA LYS A 10 11.31 -5.86 -24.62
C LYS A 10 10.86 -4.43 -24.34
N ASP A 11 10.73 -4.01 -23.07
CA ASP A 11 10.56 -2.57 -22.73
C ASP A 11 10.66 -2.27 -21.21
N MET A 12 11.16 -3.20 -20.38
CA MET A 12 11.32 -2.94 -18.95
C MET A 12 12.80 -2.73 -18.62
N GLU A 13 13.13 -1.56 -18.07
CA GLU A 13 14.47 -1.22 -17.55
C GLU A 13 14.91 -2.26 -16.52
N THR A 14 15.59 -3.32 -16.95
CA THR A 14 16.17 -4.31 -16.06
C THR A 14 17.65 -4.01 -15.87
N LYS A 15 18.06 -3.90 -14.60
CA LYS A 15 19.46 -3.56 -14.23
C LYS A 15 20.41 -4.77 -14.31
N ASP A 16 19.88 -5.99 -14.39
CA ASP A 16 20.62 -7.26 -14.42
C ASP A 16 20.06 -8.22 -15.50
N PHE A 17 20.96 -8.85 -16.27
CA PHE A 17 20.61 -9.73 -17.39
C PHE A 17 19.88 -11.00 -16.92
N LEU A 18 20.39 -11.69 -15.89
CA LEU A 18 19.79 -12.93 -15.41
C LEU A 18 18.41 -12.70 -14.81
N HIS A 19 18.25 -11.65 -14.02
CA HIS A 19 16.94 -11.27 -13.50
C HIS A 19 15.94 -10.97 -14.62
N GLY A 20 16.35 -10.21 -15.64
CA GLY A 20 15.49 -9.93 -16.80
C GLY A 20 15.19 -11.18 -17.64
N LEU A 21 16.13 -12.12 -17.70
CA LEU A 21 15.96 -13.41 -18.37
C LEU A 21 14.94 -14.30 -17.62
N GLN A 22 15.01 -14.35 -16.29
CA GLN A 22 14.02 -15.08 -15.47
C GLN A 22 12.61 -14.46 -15.55
N ALA A 23 12.53 -13.12 -15.55
CA ALA A 23 11.28 -12.38 -15.59
C ALA A 23 10.64 -12.30 -17.00
N TYR A 24 11.27 -12.89 -18.01
CA TYR A 24 10.82 -12.80 -19.40
C TYR A 24 10.79 -11.38 -20.01
N THR A 25 11.60 -10.46 -19.47
CA THR A 25 11.74 -9.07 -19.96
C THR A 25 12.98 -8.86 -20.83
N THR A 26 13.97 -9.76 -20.76
CA THR A 26 15.22 -9.68 -21.53
C THR A 26 15.45 -10.95 -22.31
N GLN A 27 15.49 -10.87 -23.64
CA GLN A 27 15.70 -12.04 -24.49
C GLN A 27 17.09 -12.66 -24.26
N GLY A 28 17.14 -13.99 -24.19
CA GLY A 28 18.39 -14.74 -24.11
C GLY A 28 19.21 -14.76 -25.40
N HIS A 29 20.43 -15.27 -25.29
CA HIS A 29 21.40 -15.31 -26.39
C HIS A 29 21.14 -16.50 -27.33
N SER A 30 21.31 -16.28 -28.63
CA SER A 30 21.26 -17.35 -29.62
C SER A 30 22.57 -18.14 -29.66
N LEU A 31 22.56 -19.28 -30.36
CA LEU A 31 23.78 -20.08 -30.54
C LEU A 31 24.94 -19.28 -31.17
N ASP A 32 24.64 -18.35 -32.05
CA ASP A 32 25.63 -17.50 -32.72
C ASP A 32 26.18 -16.39 -31.81
N ASP A 33 25.48 -16.08 -30.72
CA ASP A 33 25.88 -15.02 -29.80
C ASP A 33 26.77 -15.54 -28.68
N LEU A 34 26.57 -16.77 -28.21
CA LEU A 34 27.32 -17.35 -27.10
C LEU A 34 28.84 -17.30 -27.29
N PRO A 35 29.42 -17.66 -28.45
CA PRO A 35 30.87 -17.57 -28.64
C PRO A 35 31.43 -16.14 -28.60
N LYS A 36 30.59 -15.11 -28.79
CA LYS A 36 31.00 -13.71 -28.74
C LYS A 36 31.13 -13.20 -27.31
N LEU A 37 30.44 -13.84 -26.36
CA LEU A 37 30.50 -13.52 -24.93
C LEU A 37 31.76 -14.10 -24.27
N GLU A 38 32.24 -15.23 -24.80
CA GLU A 38 33.44 -15.90 -24.31
C GLU A 38 34.68 -15.00 -24.48
N GLN A 39 35.07 -14.30 -23.42
CA GLN A 39 36.37 -13.63 -23.38
C GLN A 39 37.46 -14.68 -23.21
N LYS A 40 38.52 -14.64 -24.03
CA LYS A 40 39.71 -15.48 -23.84
C LYS A 40 40.40 -15.09 -22.54
N GLN A 41 40.04 -15.73 -21.43
CA GLN A 41 40.75 -15.58 -20.17
C GLN A 41 42.03 -16.42 -20.15
N GLN A 42 43.06 -15.87 -19.52
CA GLN A 42 44.27 -16.61 -19.16
C GLN A 42 43.88 -17.70 -18.14
N ASP A 43 44.33 -18.93 -18.39
CA ASP A 43 44.17 -20.07 -17.48
C ASP A 43 44.69 -19.71 -16.08
N SER A 44 43.77 -19.33 -15.21
CA SER A 44 43.98 -19.42 -13.78
C SER A 44 44.00 -20.91 -13.43
N ASN A 45 44.82 -21.27 -12.44
CA ASN A 45 45.10 -22.66 -12.05
C ASN A 45 43.90 -23.27 -11.28
N ILE A 46 42.73 -23.30 -11.93
CA ILE A 46 41.45 -23.72 -11.37
C ILE A 46 41.34 -25.24 -11.44
N SER A 47 40.97 -25.85 -10.32
CA SER A 47 40.81 -27.29 -10.20
C SER A 47 39.39 -27.74 -10.54
N ILE A 48 39.26 -28.73 -11.43
CA ILE A 48 37.99 -29.36 -11.83
C ILE A 48 38.05 -30.85 -11.44
N THR A 49 37.11 -31.29 -10.60
CA THR A 49 36.89 -32.71 -10.32
C THR A 49 35.61 -33.18 -11.02
N ALA A 50 35.71 -34.21 -11.86
CA ALA A 50 34.53 -34.86 -12.43
C ALA A 50 34.03 -35.96 -11.49
N MET A 51 32.73 -36.08 -11.30
CA MET A 51 32.09 -37.04 -10.41
C MET A 51 31.02 -37.81 -11.17
N ILE A 52 31.08 -39.14 -11.10
CA ILE A 52 30.07 -40.02 -11.70
C ILE A 52 29.50 -40.93 -10.62
N GLN A 53 28.16 -41.02 -10.58
CA GLN A 53 27.48 -42.05 -9.82
C GLN A 53 27.29 -43.32 -10.67
N LEU A 54 27.73 -44.45 -10.15
CA LEU A 54 27.62 -45.76 -10.78
C LEU A 54 26.64 -46.62 -9.98
N THR A 55 25.56 -47.10 -10.59
CA THR A 55 24.70 -48.14 -10.00
C THR A 55 24.95 -49.53 -10.59
N ASP A 56 25.52 -49.60 -11.80
CA ASP A 56 25.89 -50.85 -12.47
C ASP A 56 27.22 -50.76 -13.24
N GLU A 57 27.65 -51.88 -13.83
CA GLU A 57 28.92 -51.99 -14.56
C GLU A 57 28.83 -51.59 -16.04
N THR A 58 27.63 -51.36 -16.58
CA THR A 58 27.37 -51.33 -18.03
C THR A 58 28.01 -50.13 -18.71
N HIS A 59 28.06 -48.98 -18.03
CA HIS A 59 28.47 -47.71 -18.62
C HIS A 59 29.84 -47.19 -18.15
N ILE A 60 30.51 -47.88 -17.21
CA ILE A 60 31.76 -47.43 -16.58
C ILE A 60 32.82 -47.04 -17.63
N VAL A 61 33.08 -47.93 -18.60
CA VAL A 61 34.12 -47.72 -19.61
C VAL A 61 33.77 -46.56 -20.54
N ALA A 62 32.52 -46.49 -21.00
CA ALA A 62 32.08 -45.47 -21.94
C ALA A 62 32.14 -44.07 -21.32
N GLN A 63 31.66 -43.92 -20.07
CA GLN A 63 31.70 -42.64 -19.37
C GLN A 63 33.12 -42.20 -19.02
N LEU A 64 33.99 -43.13 -18.56
CA LEU A 64 35.39 -42.81 -18.32
C LEU A 64 36.09 -42.31 -19.58
N ASN A 65 35.90 -43.00 -20.72
CA ASN A 65 36.49 -42.55 -21.99
C ASN A 65 35.97 -41.17 -22.39
N ALA A 66 34.67 -40.90 -22.24
CA ALA A 66 34.09 -39.60 -22.56
C ALA A 66 34.64 -38.45 -21.68
N LEU A 67 34.95 -38.71 -20.41
CA LEU A 67 35.62 -37.75 -19.52
C LEU A 67 37.09 -37.51 -19.93
N LEU A 68 37.81 -38.58 -20.30
CA LEU A 68 39.22 -38.49 -20.69
C LEU A 68 39.43 -37.75 -22.02
N GLU A 69 38.41 -37.70 -22.88
CA GLU A 69 38.45 -37.02 -24.18
C GLU A 69 38.04 -35.53 -24.12
N GLN A 70 37.75 -34.99 -22.94
CA GLN A 70 37.39 -33.57 -22.80
C GLN A 70 38.55 -32.65 -23.17
N THR A 71 38.25 -31.56 -23.90
CA THR A 71 39.24 -30.54 -24.26
C THR A 71 39.71 -29.73 -23.05
N ARG A 72 38.85 -29.55 -22.04
CA ARG A 72 39.20 -28.93 -20.76
C ARG A 72 39.81 -29.99 -19.83
N HIS A 73 40.94 -29.66 -19.23
CA HIS A 73 41.63 -30.57 -18.33
C HIS A 73 40.82 -30.81 -17.03
N ILE A 74 40.62 -32.09 -16.69
CA ILE A 74 40.02 -32.54 -15.43
C ILE A 74 41.18 -32.99 -14.54
N ASN A 75 41.22 -32.53 -13.29
CA ASN A 75 42.32 -32.83 -12.36
C ASN A 75 42.14 -34.20 -11.69
N GLU A 76 40.90 -34.53 -11.34
CA GLU A 76 40.52 -35.76 -10.63
C GLU A 76 39.17 -36.27 -11.16
N ILE A 77 39.03 -37.59 -11.29
CA ILE A 77 37.75 -38.26 -11.54
C ILE A 77 37.37 -39.05 -10.30
N VAL A 78 36.19 -38.79 -9.75
CA VAL A 78 35.65 -39.48 -8.58
C VAL A 78 34.51 -40.39 -9.00
N LEU A 79 34.68 -41.69 -8.78
CA LEU A 79 33.64 -42.70 -9.00
C LEU A 79 32.95 -43.00 -7.68
N VAL A 80 31.67 -42.65 -7.58
CA VAL A 80 30.81 -43.01 -6.43
C VAL A 80 30.05 -44.27 -6.79
N CYS A 81 30.27 -45.36 -6.05
CA CYS A 81 29.67 -46.66 -6.37
C CYS A 81 29.27 -47.45 -5.12
N PRO A 82 28.28 -48.34 -5.21
CA PRO A 82 27.95 -49.27 -4.13
C PRO A 82 29.06 -50.31 -3.93
N SER A 83 29.06 -50.92 -2.75
CA SER A 83 30.00 -51.97 -2.37
C SER A 83 30.01 -53.17 -3.33
N SER A 84 28.89 -53.42 -4.02
CA SER A 84 28.70 -54.51 -4.98
C SER A 84 29.57 -54.39 -6.25
N ILE A 85 29.83 -53.19 -6.76
CA ILE A 85 30.56 -52.97 -8.02
C ILE A 85 31.97 -52.39 -7.81
N LYS A 86 32.40 -52.25 -6.56
CA LYS A 86 33.71 -51.72 -6.17
C LYS A 86 34.87 -52.35 -6.94
N GLN A 87 34.90 -53.67 -7.05
CA GLN A 87 35.99 -54.40 -7.70
C GLN A 87 36.10 -54.07 -9.20
N SER A 88 34.96 -53.92 -9.87
CA SER A 88 34.91 -53.56 -11.29
C SER A 88 35.35 -52.10 -11.50
N ALA A 89 34.87 -51.17 -10.66
CA ALA A 89 35.31 -49.78 -10.68
C ALA A 89 36.83 -49.64 -10.44
N GLU A 90 37.39 -50.37 -9.47
CA GLU A 90 38.84 -50.41 -9.20
C GLU A 90 39.64 -50.94 -10.39
N TYR A 91 39.17 -52.03 -11.02
CA TYR A 91 39.82 -52.61 -12.20
C TYR A 91 39.87 -51.64 -13.38
N HIS A 92 38.82 -50.87 -13.62
CA HIS A 92 38.77 -49.88 -14.69
C HIS A 92 39.56 -48.61 -14.34
N ALA A 93 39.52 -48.15 -13.09
CA ALA A 93 40.27 -46.99 -12.64
C ALA A 93 41.80 -47.19 -12.75
N GLN A 94 42.31 -48.37 -12.41
CA GLN A 94 43.75 -48.69 -12.44
C GLN A 94 44.37 -48.63 -13.85
N LYS A 95 43.56 -48.65 -14.92
CA LYS A 95 44.03 -48.57 -16.31
C LYS A 95 44.44 -47.16 -16.73
N HIS A 96 44.14 -46.15 -15.92
CA HIS A 96 44.39 -44.76 -16.21
C HIS A 96 45.23 -44.12 -15.08
N THR A 97 46.26 -43.37 -15.45
CA THR A 97 47.22 -42.77 -14.50
C THR A 97 47.16 -41.24 -14.46
N ASN A 98 46.51 -40.62 -15.44
CA ASN A 98 46.29 -39.17 -15.50
C ASN A 98 44.98 -38.92 -16.28
N PRO A 99 43.95 -38.27 -15.69
CA PRO A 99 43.85 -37.74 -14.32
C PRO A 99 43.80 -38.81 -13.23
N THR A 100 43.93 -38.38 -11.98
CA THR A 100 43.82 -39.28 -10.80
C THR A 100 42.38 -39.76 -10.68
N ILE A 101 42.16 -41.08 -10.60
CA ILE A 101 40.83 -41.66 -10.41
C ILE A 101 40.69 -42.14 -8.96
N ARG A 102 39.77 -41.54 -8.22
CA ARG A 102 39.44 -41.87 -6.83
C ARG A 102 38.10 -42.59 -6.77
N ILE A 103 37.99 -43.60 -5.92
CA ILE A 103 36.75 -44.37 -5.74
C ILE A 103 36.20 -44.12 -4.34
N LEU A 104 34.92 -43.76 -4.28
CA LEU A 104 34.16 -43.60 -3.05
C LEU A 104 33.08 -44.67 -3.01
N VAL A 105 33.14 -45.52 -1.99
CA VAL A 105 32.17 -46.60 -1.81
C VAL A 105 31.08 -46.10 -0.88
N VAL A 106 29.88 -45.93 -1.43
CA VAL A 106 28.68 -45.45 -0.72
C VAL A 106 27.52 -46.27 -1.23
N ASP A 107 26.87 -47.02 -0.34
CA ASP A 107 25.67 -47.77 -0.70
C ASP A 107 24.46 -46.82 -0.76
N PRO A 108 23.60 -46.92 -1.79
CA PRO A 108 22.49 -46.00 -1.96
C PRO A 108 21.48 -46.10 -0.82
N PRO A 109 20.97 -44.97 -0.32
CA PRO A 109 19.92 -44.97 0.69
C PRO A 109 18.62 -45.59 0.15
N PRO A 110 17.70 -46.04 1.02
CA PRO A 110 16.51 -46.80 0.64
C PRO A 110 15.40 -45.90 0.07
N TYR A 111 15.71 -45.10 -0.96
CA TYR A 111 14.72 -44.33 -1.73
C TYR A 111 14.44 -45.00 -3.08
N GLN A 112 13.37 -44.57 -3.74
CA GLN A 112 13.03 -45.02 -5.08
C GLN A 112 14.10 -44.58 -6.09
N SER A 113 14.32 -45.42 -7.10
CA SER A 113 15.34 -45.13 -8.11
C SER A 113 15.05 -43.87 -8.91
N GLY A 114 16.07 -43.03 -9.12
CA GLY A 114 16.00 -41.76 -9.83
C GLY A 114 15.62 -40.55 -8.96
N THR A 115 15.41 -40.75 -7.65
CA THR A 115 15.13 -39.67 -6.69
C THR A 115 16.42 -39.06 -6.14
N ALA A 116 16.32 -37.83 -5.62
CA ALA A 116 17.44 -37.17 -4.97
C ALA A 116 17.95 -37.94 -3.74
N GLY A 117 17.04 -38.54 -2.95
CA GLY A 117 17.39 -39.33 -1.77
C GLY A 117 18.22 -40.58 -2.06
N GLU A 118 18.09 -41.17 -3.25
CA GLU A 118 18.92 -42.32 -3.70
C GLU A 118 20.35 -41.87 -4.07
N SER A 119 20.54 -40.59 -4.38
CA SER A 119 21.78 -40.07 -4.96
C SER A 119 22.92 -40.07 -3.95
N SER A 120 23.73 -41.12 -3.99
CA SER A 120 24.81 -41.38 -3.03
C SER A 120 25.89 -40.31 -3.04
N TRP A 121 26.09 -39.64 -4.18
CA TRP A 121 27.09 -38.58 -4.30
C TRP A 121 26.74 -37.34 -3.46
N LEU A 122 25.46 -37.04 -3.22
CA LEU A 122 25.04 -35.91 -2.37
C LEU A 122 25.59 -36.03 -0.94
N GLN A 123 25.78 -37.27 -0.46
CA GLN A 123 26.32 -37.52 0.89
C GLN A 123 27.82 -37.24 0.99
N VAL A 124 28.56 -37.31 -0.12
CA VAL A 124 30.02 -37.24 -0.13
C VAL A 124 30.57 -36.03 -0.88
N ILE A 125 29.73 -35.24 -1.55
CA ILE A 125 30.19 -34.10 -2.34
C ILE A 125 30.94 -33.06 -1.51
N HIS A 126 30.56 -32.88 -0.24
CA HIS A 126 31.24 -31.98 0.69
C HIS A 126 32.70 -32.39 1.00
N THR A 127 33.08 -33.64 0.70
CA THR A 127 34.45 -34.14 0.90
C THR A 127 35.40 -33.75 -0.23
N LEU A 128 34.87 -33.24 -1.34
CA LEU A 128 35.67 -32.79 -2.48
C LEU A 128 36.29 -31.41 -2.21
N GLN A 129 37.51 -31.21 -2.72
CA GLN A 129 38.27 -29.98 -2.51
C GLN A 129 38.48 -29.12 -3.75
N ALA A 130 38.05 -29.59 -4.93
CA ALA A 130 38.18 -28.83 -6.17
C ALA A 130 37.33 -27.55 -6.16
N ASP A 131 37.77 -26.56 -6.92
CA ASP A 131 37.06 -25.28 -7.09
C ASP A 131 35.73 -25.50 -7.83
N TRP A 132 35.74 -26.42 -8.80
CA TRP A 132 34.59 -26.83 -9.59
C TRP A 132 34.41 -28.34 -9.57
N ILE A 133 33.15 -28.75 -9.48
CA ILE A 133 32.75 -30.15 -9.45
C ILE A 133 31.77 -30.37 -10.60
N TRP A 134 32.14 -31.26 -11.52
CA TRP A 134 31.30 -31.62 -12.65
C TRP A 134 30.65 -32.97 -12.40
N VAL A 135 29.36 -32.98 -12.06
CA VAL A 135 28.61 -34.19 -11.74
C VAL A 135 27.87 -34.67 -12.99
N LEU A 136 27.98 -35.96 -13.31
CA LEU A 136 27.25 -36.58 -14.42
C LEU A 136 26.33 -37.70 -13.92
N ASP A 137 25.13 -37.75 -14.50
CA ASP A 137 24.22 -38.87 -14.34
C ASP A 137 24.82 -40.15 -14.95
N GLN A 138 24.36 -41.29 -14.46
CA GLN A 138 24.79 -42.58 -14.97
C GLN A 138 24.42 -42.76 -16.44
N GLY A 139 25.37 -43.30 -17.22
CA GLY A 139 25.18 -43.58 -18.65
C GLY A 139 25.23 -42.36 -19.57
N VAL A 140 25.27 -41.13 -19.04
CA VAL A 140 25.40 -39.91 -19.84
C VAL A 140 26.81 -39.79 -20.41
N LEU A 141 26.89 -39.54 -21.72
CA LEU A 141 28.16 -39.40 -22.45
C LEU A 141 28.29 -37.97 -22.98
N PRO A 142 29.18 -37.14 -22.39
CA PRO A 142 29.43 -35.80 -22.88
C PRO A 142 30.29 -35.79 -24.15
N GLY A 143 29.97 -34.88 -25.08
CA GLY A 143 30.85 -34.55 -26.20
C GLY A 143 32.16 -33.90 -25.73
N LYS A 144 33.19 -33.90 -26.58
CA LYS A 144 34.56 -33.48 -26.24
C LYS A 144 34.71 -32.04 -25.76
N ARG A 145 33.85 -31.13 -26.24
CA ARG A 145 33.89 -29.69 -25.96
C ARG A 145 32.78 -29.24 -25.02
N HIS A 146 31.99 -30.17 -24.49
CA HIS A 146 30.87 -29.86 -23.62
C HIS A 146 31.31 -29.13 -22.34
N LEU A 147 32.29 -29.69 -21.61
CA LEU A 147 32.78 -29.08 -20.37
C LEU A 147 33.40 -27.70 -20.62
N GLU A 148 34.22 -27.57 -21.66
CA GLU A 148 34.85 -26.30 -22.03
C GLU A 148 33.80 -25.21 -22.29
N HIS A 149 32.74 -25.53 -23.03
CA HIS A 149 31.69 -24.58 -23.40
C HIS A 149 30.90 -24.09 -22.18
N ILE A 150 30.42 -25.01 -21.33
CA ILE A 150 29.71 -24.65 -20.09
C ILE A 150 30.61 -23.83 -19.17
N TYR A 151 31.86 -24.27 -19.00
CA TYR A 151 32.83 -23.59 -18.16
C TYR A 151 33.09 -22.15 -18.62
N ASN A 152 33.34 -21.92 -19.91
CA ASN A 152 33.61 -20.60 -20.45
C ASN A 152 32.42 -19.65 -20.26
N LEU A 153 31.20 -20.13 -20.50
CA LEU A 153 29.99 -19.33 -20.30
C LEU A 153 29.77 -18.96 -18.83
N MET A 154 30.02 -19.88 -17.88
CA MET A 154 29.92 -19.59 -16.45
C MET A 154 31.02 -18.65 -15.92
N HIS A 155 31.92 -18.14 -16.79
CA HIS A 155 32.87 -17.08 -16.47
C HIS A 155 32.47 -15.72 -17.07
N THR A 156 31.39 -15.66 -17.86
CA THR A 156 30.89 -14.39 -18.39
C THR A 156 30.03 -13.68 -17.35
N ASP A 157 29.91 -12.35 -17.47
CA ASP A 157 29.10 -11.56 -16.54
C ASP A 157 27.61 -11.93 -16.61
N GLU A 158 27.16 -12.43 -17.77
CA GLU A 158 25.78 -12.82 -18.04
C GLU A 158 25.39 -14.16 -17.40
N TYR A 159 26.31 -15.10 -17.22
CA TYR A 159 25.98 -16.47 -16.77
C TYR A 159 26.79 -16.98 -15.58
N LYS A 160 27.66 -16.15 -14.99
CA LYS A 160 28.45 -16.52 -13.81
C LYS A 160 27.63 -16.97 -12.61
N ASP A 161 26.39 -16.49 -12.48
CA ASP A 161 25.51 -16.78 -11.35
C ASP A 161 24.30 -17.63 -11.79
N ALA A 162 24.50 -18.53 -12.76
CA ALA A 162 23.47 -19.44 -13.27
C ALA A 162 23.98 -20.88 -13.41
N LEU A 163 23.12 -21.85 -13.11
CA LEU A 163 23.34 -23.26 -13.44
C LEU A 163 23.00 -23.48 -14.91
N LEU A 164 24.01 -23.78 -15.72
CA LEU A 164 23.85 -24.00 -17.16
C LEU A 164 23.71 -25.48 -17.51
N GLY A 165 22.95 -25.77 -18.57
CA GLY A 165 22.89 -27.11 -19.15
C GLY A 165 22.38 -27.12 -20.58
N VAL A 166 22.49 -28.27 -21.24
CA VAL A 166 22.04 -28.47 -22.64
C VAL A 166 20.78 -29.34 -22.76
N HIS A 167 20.39 -30.01 -21.66
CA HIS A 167 19.11 -30.67 -21.48
C HIS A 167 18.42 -30.11 -20.25
N GLY A 168 17.11 -29.89 -20.34
CA GLY A 168 16.35 -29.33 -19.24
C GLY A 168 14.85 -29.48 -19.42
N VAL A 169 14.12 -29.22 -18.35
CA VAL A 169 12.68 -29.47 -18.29
C VAL A 169 11.95 -28.23 -17.82
N LEU A 170 10.83 -27.95 -18.48
CA LEU A 170 9.85 -26.95 -18.08
C LEU A 170 8.63 -27.67 -17.49
N LEU A 171 8.31 -27.35 -16.25
CA LEU A 171 7.10 -27.80 -15.58
C LEU A 171 5.89 -26.99 -16.07
N PRO A 172 4.68 -27.59 -16.08
CA PRO A 172 3.46 -26.89 -16.44
C PRO A 172 3.23 -25.65 -15.59
N ALA A 173 2.70 -24.57 -16.17
CA ALA A 173 2.29 -23.40 -15.38
C ALA A 173 1.13 -23.76 -14.43
N ASN A 174 1.24 -23.43 -13.15
CA ASN A 174 0.24 -23.77 -12.12
C ASN A 174 -0.36 -22.56 -11.40
N LEU A 175 0.14 -21.33 -11.66
CA LEU A 175 -0.30 -20.11 -11.00
C LEU A 175 -1.45 -19.41 -11.75
N ASN A 176 -1.74 -19.72 -13.02
CA ASN A 176 -2.82 -19.09 -13.78
C ASN A 176 -3.88 -20.12 -14.23
N SER A 177 -5.05 -20.12 -13.57
CA SER A 177 -6.10 -21.14 -13.76
C SER A 177 -6.96 -20.97 -15.02
N GLN A 178 -6.94 -19.81 -15.69
CA GLN A 178 -7.92 -19.52 -16.74
C GLN A 178 -7.51 -19.97 -18.14
N GLN A 179 -6.24 -20.29 -18.41
CA GLN A 179 -5.76 -20.51 -19.79
C GLN A 179 -4.71 -21.61 -19.99
N SER A 180 -4.23 -22.27 -18.92
CA SER A 180 -3.32 -23.40 -19.07
C SER A 180 -4.09 -24.69 -19.38
N LYS A 181 -4.17 -25.04 -20.67
CA LYS A 181 -4.42 -26.43 -21.13
C LYS A 181 -3.12 -27.19 -21.41
N ALA A 182 -1.98 -26.59 -21.08
CA ALA A 182 -0.68 -27.24 -21.22
C ALA A 182 -0.36 -27.91 -19.88
N ASP A 183 -0.98 -29.07 -19.65
CA ASP A 183 -0.65 -29.95 -18.53
C ASP A 183 0.67 -30.72 -18.77
N ASP A 184 1.29 -30.51 -19.93
CA ASP A 184 2.42 -31.29 -20.40
C ASP A 184 3.74 -30.72 -19.88
N VAL A 185 4.57 -31.61 -19.32
CA VAL A 185 5.98 -31.37 -19.04
C VAL A 185 6.72 -31.21 -20.37
N LEU A 186 7.45 -30.11 -20.57
CA LEU A 186 8.19 -29.86 -21.81
C LEU A 186 9.67 -30.15 -21.63
N CYS A 187 10.25 -30.89 -22.57
CA CYS A 187 11.65 -31.30 -22.52
C CYS A 187 12.46 -30.58 -23.59
N LEU A 188 13.61 -30.03 -23.21
CA LEU A 188 14.54 -29.36 -24.10
C LEU A 188 15.77 -30.27 -24.30
N PRO A 189 16.26 -30.41 -25.55
CA PRO A 189 16.04 -29.49 -26.69
C PRO A 189 14.79 -29.73 -27.56
N ASP A 190 14.04 -30.82 -27.39
CA ASP A 190 12.90 -31.17 -28.29
C ASP A 190 11.85 -30.05 -28.41
N ALA A 191 11.56 -29.36 -27.31
CA ALA A 191 10.62 -28.25 -27.26
C ALA A 191 11.09 -26.98 -27.99
N PHE A 192 12.37 -26.86 -28.38
CA PHE A 192 12.84 -25.77 -29.25
C PHE A 192 12.23 -25.81 -30.66
N SER A 193 11.53 -26.89 -31.02
CA SER A 193 10.72 -26.95 -32.25
C SER A 193 9.56 -25.93 -32.27
N PHE A 194 9.10 -25.48 -31.11
CA PHE A 194 8.02 -24.50 -30.95
C PHE A 194 8.31 -23.39 -29.92
N LEU A 195 9.42 -23.49 -29.17
CA LEU A 195 9.97 -22.42 -28.34
C LEU A 195 11.17 -21.76 -29.03
N PRO A 196 11.47 -20.48 -28.73
CA PRO A 196 12.67 -19.82 -29.25
C PRO A 196 13.95 -20.60 -28.89
N ASN A 197 14.79 -20.90 -29.88
CA ASN A 197 16.09 -21.56 -29.69
C ASN A 197 17.17 -20.57 -29.23
N VAL A 198 17.00 -20.05 -28.02
CA VAL A 198 17.90 -19.14 -27.32
C VAL A 198 18.08 -19.63 -25.89
N THR A 199 19.04 -19.07 -25.15
CA THR A 199 19.13 -19.34 -23.71
C THR A 199 17.83 -18.94 -23.01
N GLN A 200 17.30 -19.80 -22.16
CA GLN A 200 16.03 -19.54 -21.47
C GLN A 200 16.01 -20.19 -20.08
N PRO A 201 15.26 -19.64 -19.12
CA PRO A 201 15.11 -20.27 -17.83
C PRO A 201 14.33 -21.58 -17.97
N VAL A 202 14.72 -22.57 -17.17
CA VAL A 202 14.06 -23.87 -17.06
C VAL A 202 13.93 -24.26 -15.58
N ASP A 203 12.99 -25.14 -15.27
CA ASP A 203 12.76 -25.57 -13.89
C ASP A 203 13.82 -26.54 -13.38
N MET A 204 14.47 -27.26 -14.30
CA MET A 204 15.62 -28.10 -13.97
C MET A 204 16.56 -28.36 -15.15
N ILE A 205 17.85 -28.53 -14.84
CA ILE A 205 18.88 -29.04 -15.77
C ILE A 205 19.06 -30.54 -15.56
N GLN A 206 19.24 -31.29 -16.64
CA GLN A 206 19.40 -32.76 -16.61
C GLN A 206 20.76 -33.23 -17.14
N GLY A 207 21.19 -34.40 -16.66
CA GLY A 207 22.27 -35.19 -17.24
C GLY A 207 23.67 -34.82 -16.75
N ALA A 208 23.99 -33.53 -16.69
CA ALA A 208 25.27 -33.07 -16.16
C ALA A 208 25.16 -31.68 -15.51
N TRP A 209 25.87 -31.48 -14.41
CA TRP A 209 25.88 -30.22 -13.63
C TRP A 209 27.30 -29.80 -13.32
N LEU A 210 27.70 -28.62 -13.79
CA LEU A 210 28.95 -27.99 -13.39
C LEU A 210 28.67 -27.06 -12.21
N LEU A 211 29.20 -27.41 -11.04
CA LEU A 211 28.91 -26.77 -9.76
C LEU A 211 30.16 -26.09 -9.21
N ARG A 212 30.01 -24.88 -8.67
CA ARG A 212 31.08 -24.26 -7.88
C ARG A 212 31.09 -24.83 -6.48
N ARG A 213 32.28 -24.89 -5.87
CA ARG A 213 32.42 -25.35 -4.49
C ARG A 213 31.58 -24.55 -3.50
N GLU A 214 31.45 -23.25 -3.72
CA GLU A 214 30.65 -22.35 -2.89
C GLU A 214 29.14 -22.67 -2.95
N TRP A 215 28.68 -23.42 -3.96
CA TRP A 215 27.27 -23.78 -4.13
C TRP A 215 26.86 -25.04 -3.37
N LEU A 216 27.84 -25.89 -3.02
CA LEU A 216 27.58 -27.20 -2.42
C LEU A 216 26.79 -27.15 -1.11
N PRO A 217 27.02 -26.19 -0.18
CA PRO A 217 26.24 -26.12 1.05
C PRO A 217 24.75 -25.99 0.78
N PHE A 218 24.36 -25.23 -0.26
CA PHE A 218 22.95 -25.00 -0.63
C PHE A 218 22.23 -26.26 -1.09
N LEU A 219 22.95 -27.23 -1.65
CA LEU A 219 22.40 -28.54 -2.03
C LEU A 219 22.09 -29.44 -0.84
N THR A 220 22.54 -29.07 0.36
CA THR A 220 22.35 -29.88 1.59
C THR A 220 21.55 -29.15 2.66
N THR A 221 21.07 -27.93 2.36
CA THR A 221 20.32 -27.09 3.28
C THR A 221 18.91 -27.61 3.55
N ASP A 222 18.17 -28.01 2.50
CA ASP A 222 16.81 -28.55 2.61
C ASP A 222 16.83 -30.08 2.54
N ASN A 223 16.59 -30.69 3.71
CA ASN A 223 16.54 -32.14 3.88
C ASN A 223 15.10 -32.65 4.11
N ALA A 224 14.09 -31.89 3.66
CA ALA A 224 12.71 -32.32 3.77
C ALA A 224 12.50 -33.64 3.00
N MET A 225 11.89 -34.63 3.67
CA MET A 225 11.73 -35.99 3.12
C MET A 225 10.98 -36.01 1.79
N ASN A 226 9.94 -35.20 1.65
CA ASN A 226 9.16 -35.03 0.42
C ASN A 226 9.98 -34.44 -0.74
N LEU A 227 10.98 -33.60 -0.44
CA LEU A 227 11.87 -33.05 -1.45
C LEU A 227 12.90 -34.08 -1.91
N LEU A 228 13.41 -34.92 -1.00
CA LEU A 228 14.31 -36.04 -1.35
C LEU A 228 13.63 -37.10 -2.23
N GLU A 229 12.30 -37.19 -2.21
CA GLU A 229 11.51 -38.05 -3.10
C GLU A 229 11.31 -37.46 -4.51
N THR A 230 11.75 -36.23 -4.76
CA THR A 230 11.70 -35.62 -6.11
C THR A 230 12.88 -36.07 -6.98
N PRO A 231 12.79 -35.95 -8.32
CA PRO A 231 13.92 -36.26 -9.20
C PRO A 231 15.15 -35.42 -8.86
N LEU A 232 16.34 -36.03 -8.93
CA LEU A 232 17.62 -35.36 -8.67
C LEU A 232 17.79 -34.02 -9.44
N PRO A 233 17.48 -33.93 -10.76
CA PRO A 233 17.51 -32.66 -11.49
C PRO A 233 16.72 -31.52 -10.82
N TYR A 234 15.49 -31.81 -10.39
CA TYR A 234 14.62 -30.83 -9.74
C TYR A 234 15.16 -30.43 -8.38
N TYR A 235 15.64 -31.39 -7.58
CA TYR A 235 16.24 -31.13 -6.28
C TYR A 235 17.41 -30.15 -6.36
N ILE A 236 18.34 -30.36 -7.31
CA ILE A 236 19.52 -29.50 -7.49
C ILE A 236 19.09 -28.09 -7.88
N SER A 237 18.32 -27.97 -8.97
CA SER A 237 17.90 -26.69 -9.53
C SER A 237 17.07 -25.87 -8.54
N ARG A 238 16.13 -26.51 -7.82
CA ARG A 238 15.31 -25.84 -6.80
C ARG A 238 16.16 -25.34 -5.65
N ASN A 239 17.05 -26.16 -5.08
CA ASN A 239 17.85 -25.76 -3.92
C ASN A 239 18.81 -24.60 -4.24
N LEU A 240 19.43 -24.62 -5.42
CA LEU A 240 20.29 -23.52 -5.87
C LEU A 240 19.48 -22.23 -6.06
N GLN A 241 18.29 -22.31 -6.67
CA GLN A 241 17.41 -21.15 -6.81
C GLN A 241 16.91 -20.63 -5.45
N HIS A 242 16.57 -21.52 -4.52
CA HIS A 242 15.95 -21.15 -3.24
C HIS A 242 16.92 -20.54 -2.23
N HIS A 243 18.11 -21.13 -2.13
CA HIS A 243 19.06 -20.80 -1.07
C HIS A 243 20.19 -19.89 -1.56
N ALA A 244 20.39 -19.78 -2.88
CA ALA A 244 21.44 -18.97 -3.48
C ALA A 244 20.96 -18.03 -4.59
N SER A 245 19.66 -18.01 -4.93
CA SER A 245 19.10 -17.23 -6.05
C SER A 245 19.79 -17.53 -7.40
N LEU A 246 20.24 -18.77 -7.60
CA LEU A 246 20.93 -19.21 -8.82
C LEU A 246 19.94 -19.87 -9.80
N PRO A 247 19.53 -19.20 -10.90
CA PRO A 247 18.66 -19.78 -11.92
C PRO A 247 19.25 -21.01 -12.61
N SER A 248 18.37 -21.88 -13.08
CA SER A 248 18.70 -22.88 -14.08
C SER A 248 18.40 -22.35 -15.49
N ILE A 249 19.43 -22.28 -16.34
CA ILE A 249 19.33 -21.73 -17.71
C ILE A 249 19.77 -22.81 -18.71
N ILE A 250 18.88 -23.13 -19.65
CA ILE A 250 19.19 -24.01 -20.77
C ILE A 250 19.97 -23.24 -21.85
N LEU A 251 20.90 -23.91 -22.51
CA LEU A 251 21.57 -23.43 -23.71
C LEU A 251 20.81 -23.86 -24.98
N PRO A 252 20.88 -23.08 -26.07
CA PRO A 252 20.31 -23.44 -27.35
C PRO A 252 20.90 -24.75 -27.89
N ALA A 253 20.12 -25.48 -28.69
CA ALA A 253 20.55 -26.75 -29.26
C ALA A 253 21.75 -26.56 -30.20
N HIS A 254 22.89 -27.18 -29.87
CA HIS A 254 24.10 -27.16 -30.68
C HIS A 254 24.06 -28.28 -31.74
N PRO A 255 24.29 -28.03 -33.04
CA PRO A 255 24.21 -29.07 -34.07
C PRO A 255 25.39 -30.05 -34.06
N ASP A 256 26.55 -29.59 -33.58
CA ASP A 256 27.76 -30.42 -33.45
C ASP A 256 27.69 -31.35 -32.22
N PRO A 257 27.82 -32.68 -32.38
CA PRO A 257 27.86 -33.64 -31.29
C PRO A 257 28.95 -33.39 -30.24
N GLU A 258 30.02 -32.65 -30.57
CA GLU A 258 31.08 -32.33 -29.61
C GLU A 258 30.61 -31.50 -28.40
N TYR A 259 29.46 -30.83 -28.51
CA TYR A 259 28.90 -29.99 -27.44
C TYR A 259 27.66 -30.61 -26.76
N GLN A 260 27.16 -31.72 -27.29
CA GLN A 260 25.93 -32.37 -26.84
C GLN A 260 26.20 -33.37 -25.70
N LEU A 261 25.14 -33.73 -24.97
CA LEU A 261 25.11 -34.89 -24.08
C LEU A 261 24.32 -36.02 -24.77
N GLN A 262 24.85 -37.23 -24.78
CA GLN A 262 24.15 -38.42 -25.27
C GLN A 262 23.54 -39.20 -24.10
N ASN A 263 22.51 -40.01 -24.39
CA ASN A 263 21.77 -40.85 -23.44
C ASN A 263 21.01 -40.10 -22.34
N VAL A 264 20.71 -38.81 -22.54
CA VAL A 264 19.81 -38.07 -21.64
C VAL A 264 18.37 -38.27 -22.12
N THR A 265 17.48 -38.70 -21.24
CA THR A 265 16.06 -38.89 -21.59
C THR A 265 15.16 -38.18 -20.59
N CYS A 266 14.09 -37.58 -21.09
CA CYS A 266 13.08 -36.90 -20.26
C CYS A 266 11.93 -37.83 -19.84
N LYS A 267 11.93 -39.07 -20.34
CA LYS A 267 10.82 -40.02 -20.18
C LYS A 267 10.50 -40.32 -18.72
N SER A 268 11.52 -40.60 -17.91
CA SER A 268 11.33 -40.88 -16.47
C SER A 268 10.82 -39.68 -15.69
N ILE A 269 11.17 -38.45 -16.10
CA ILE A 269 10.67 -37.21 -15.49
C ILE A 269 9.18 -37.04 -15.79
N ILE A 270 8.76 -37.23 -17.05
CA ILE A 270 7.35 -37.18 -17.43
C ILE A 270 6.54 -38.22 -16.64
N GLU A 271 6.98 -39.48 -16.66
CA GLU A 271 6.31 -40.57 -15.95
C GLU A 271 6.22 -40.31 -14.44
N GLY A 272 7.29 -39.78 -13.82
CA GLY A 272 7.30 -39.43 -12.41
C GLY A 272 6.43 -38.23 -12.04
N PHE A 273 6.26 -37.26 -12.95
CA PHE A 273 5.39 -36.10 -12.73
C PHE A 273 3.89 -36.44 -12.92
N GLU A 274 3.59 -37.33 -13.86
CA GLU A 274 2.21 -37.77 -14.17
C GLU A 274 1.64 -38.76 -13.12
N GLU A 275 2.47 -39.28 -12.22
CA GLU A 275 2.04 -40.13 -11.12
C GLU A 275 1.12 -39.36 -10.15
N LYS A 276 -0.20 -39.58 -10.29
CA LYS A 276 -1.25 -38.81 -9.60
C LYS A 276 -1.13 -38.76 -8.07
N ASP A 277 -0.58 -39.80 -7.45
CA ASP A 277 -0.41 -39.90 -6.00
C ASP A 277 1.05 -39.81 -5.54
N GLY A 278 1.96 -39.51 -6.48
CA GLY A 278 3.39 -39.35 -6.21
C GLY A 278 3.66 -38.16 -5.28
N ALA A 279 4.72 -38.27 -4.48
CA ALA A 279 5.14 -37.22 -3.55
C ALA A 279 5.47 -35.90 -4.27
N TRP A 280 6.06 -35.99 -5.46
CA TRP A 280 6.39 -34.82 -6.27
C TRP A 280 5.14 -34.10 -6.77
N LYS A 281 4.11 -34.81 -7.22
CA LYS A 281 2.84 -34.20 -7.64
C LYS A 281 2.14 -33.50 -6.48
N LYS A 282 2.13 -34.11 -5.29
CA LYS A 282 1.60 -33.49 -4.07
C LYS A 282 2.33 -32.20 -3.70
N LEU A 283 3.66 -32.18 -3.84
CA LEU A 283 4.48 -30.97 -3.64
C LEU A 283 4.11 -29.89 -4.68
N TRP A 284 3.97 -30.28 -5.95
CA TRP A 284 3.58 -29.39 -7.04
C TRP A 284 2.20 -28.76 -6.83
N ASP A 285 1.23 -29.54 -6.33
CA ASP A 285 -0.14 -29.11 -6.08
C ASP A 285 -0.28 -28.10 -4.92
N LEU A 286 0.77 -27.91 -4.11
CA LEU A 286 0.85 -26.83 -3.13
C LEU A 286 0.95 -25.45 -3.79
N LYS A 287 1.43 -25.36 -5.04
CA LYS A 287 1.61 -24.11 -5.79
C LYS A 287 2.47 -23.08 -5.03
N SER A 288 3.42 -23.55 -4.23
CA SER A 288 4.35 -22.72 -3.47
C SER A 288 5.46 -22.13 -4.32
N GLU A 289 5.78 -22.79 -5.45
CA GLU A 289 6.90 -22.44 -6.31
C GLU A 289 6.41 -22.15 -7.73
N PRO A 290 6.66 -20.95 -8.26
CA PRO A 290 6.41 -20.64 -9.66
C PRO A 290 7.31 -21.48 -10.59
N SER A 291 6.75 -22.04 -11.67
CA SER A 291 7.56 -22.56 -12.77
C SER A 291 8.11 -21.45 -13.66
N SER A 292 9.12 -21.77 -14.46
CA SER A 292 9.59 -20.93 -15.56
C SER A 292 8.46 -20.57 -16.54
N LEU A 293 7.49 -21.48 -16.75
CA LEU A 293 6.32 -21.17 -17.57
C LEU A 293 5.35 -20.20 -16.90
N ASP A 294 5.23 -20.18 -15.57
CA ASP A 294 4.41 -19.18 -14.86
C ASP A 294 4.98 -17.77 -15.06
N TRP A 295 6.30 -17.60 -14.89
CA TRP A 295 6.97 -16.33 -15.17
C TRP A 295 6.73 -15.86 -16.61
N ARG A 296 6.89 -16.77 -17.57
CA ARG A 296 6.62 -16.48 -18.99
C ARG A 296 5.19 -16.03 -19.22
N GLN A 297 4.22 -16.76 -18.65
CA GLN A 297 2.81 -16.44 -18.81
C GLN A 297 2.44 -15.10 -18.19
N SER A 298 2.84 -14.85 -16.95
CA SER A 298 2.55 -13.59 -16.26
C SER A 298 3.10 -12.38 -17.02
N THR A 299 4.30 -12.48 -17.59
CA THR A 299 4.89 -11.39 -18.37
C THR A 299 4.18 -11.18 -19.71
N LEU A 300 3.77 -12.25 -20.39
CA LEU A 300 3.04 -12.13 -21.66
C LEU A 300 1.57 -11.67 -21.49
N ILE A 301 0.97 -11.89 -20.32
CA ILE A 301 -0.43 -11.51 -20.02
C ILE A 301 -0.52 -10.07 -19.49
N ALA A 302 0.57 -9.50 -18.97
CA ALA A 302 0.61 -8.20 -18.29
C ALA A 302 0.11 -6.99 -19.13
N GLU A 303 -0.08 -7.12 -20.45
CA GLU A 303 -0.75 -6.10 -21.27
C GLU A 303 -2.27 -5.97 -20.98
N GLN A 304 -2.87 -6.92 -20.23
CA GLN A 304 -4.28 -6.90 -19.84
C GLN A 304 -4.46 -6.62 -18.34
N ASP A 305 -3.94 -5.49 -17.86
CA ASP A 305 -4.27 -4.74 -16.63
C ASP A 305 -5.07 -5.49 -15.51
N GLN A 306 -4.56 -6.64 -15.08
CA GLN A 306 -5.03 -7.38 -13.91
C GLN A 306 -3.88 -7.47 -12.92
N ALA A 307 -3.51 -6.32 -12.36
CA ALA A 307 -2.57 -6.29 -11.25
C ALA A 307 -3.11 -7.20 -10.12
N SER A 308 -2.36 -8.27 -9.84
CA SER A 308 -2.76 -9.30 -8.88
C SER A 308 -2.62 -8.77 -7.46
N VAL A 309 -3.69 -8.85 -6.69
CA VAL A 309 -3.64 -8.64 -5.23
C VAL A 309 -3.23 -9.96 -4.60
N LEU A 310 -2.15 -9.93 -3.82
CA LEU A 310 -1.64 -11.08 -3.07
C LEU A 310 -2.09 -10.99 -1.61
N LEU A 311 -2.88 -11.95 -1.13
CA LEU A 311 -3.28 -12.02 0.27
C LEU A 311 -2.39 -13.02 1.00
N VAL A 312 -1.96 -12.72 2.23
CA VAL A 312 -1.10 -13.60 3.03
C VAL A 312 -1.73 -13.89 4.38
N ALA A 313 -1.86 -15.17 4.73
CA ALA A 313 -2.40 -15.64 6.00
C ALA A 313 -1.42 -16.62 6.69
N ASP A 314 -0.99 -16.29 7.90
CA ASP A 314 -0.26 -17.23 8.78
C ASP A 314 -1.22 -17.84 9.80
N GLY A 315 -1.52 -19.12 9.62
CA GLY A 315 -2.38 -19.88 10.53
C GLY A 315 -3.89 -19.61 10.41
N PRO A 316 -4.70 -20.30 11.23
CA PRO A 316 -6.15 -20.33 11.09
C PRO A 316 -6.85 -19.01 11.43
N GLU A 317 -6.37 -18.27 12.44
CA GLU A 317 -7.02 -17.02 12.86
C GLU A 317 -7.00 -15.96 11.76
N GLN A 318 -5.86 -15.82 11.08
CA GLN A 318 -5.72 -14.87 9.99
C GLN A 318 -6.49 -15.28 8.74
N ALA A 319 -6.45 -16.58 8.42
CA ALA A 319 -7.26 -17.17 7.38
C ALA A 319 -8.76 -16.87 7.58
N ILE A 320 -9.27 -17.03 8.81
CA ILE A 320 -10.65 -16.69 9.17
C ILE A 320 -10.91 -15.19 9.02
N ALA A 321 -9.97 -14.34 9.45
CA ALA A 321 -10.11 -12.90 9.35
C ALA A 321 -10.16 -12.40 7.89
N LEU A 322 -9.37 -12.98 6.99
CA LEU A 322 -9.33 -12.64 5.56
C LEU A 322 -10.46 -13.26 4.74
N HIS A 323 -11.11 -14.32 5.23
CA HIS A 323 -12.16 -15.05 4.51
C HIS A 323 -13.26 -14.13 3.93
N PRO A 324 -13.86 -13.19 4.68
CA PRO A 324 -14.88 -12.29 4.14
C PRO A 324 -14.37 -11.41 2.99
N LEU A 325 -13.11 -10.98 3.04
CA LEU A 325 -12.49 -10.16 2.00
C LEU A 325 -12.24 -10.98 0.73
N VAL A 326 -11.66 -12.18 0.86
CA VAL A 326 -11.45 -13.14 -0.24
C VAL A 326 -12.76 -13.41 -0.98
N CYS A 327 -13.83 -13.63 -0.23
CA CYS A 327 -15.14 -14.00 -0.79
C CYS A 327 -15.87 -12.86 -1.51
N ARG A 328 -15.45 -11.62 -1.27
CA ARG A 328 -16.05 -10.44 -1.89
C ARG A 328 -15.43 -10.08 -3.23
N TYR A 329 -14.16 -10.41 -3.45
CA TYR A 329 -13.50 -10.17 -4.73
C TYR A 329 -14.29 -10.81 -5.87
N LYS A 330 -14.41 -10.08 -6.99
CA LYS A 330 -15.08 -10.54 -8.21
C LYS A 330 -14.10 -11.09 -9.25
N VAL A 331 -12.81 -10.81 -9.05
CA VAL A 331 -11.68 -11.25 -9.88
C VAL A 331 -10.92 -12.39 -9.19
N PRO A 332 -10.16 -13.21 -9.94
CA PRO A 332 -9.24 -14.17 -9.35
C PRO A 332 -8.32 -13.50 -8.33
N VAL A 333 -8.11 -14.16 -7.19
CA VAL A 333 -7.20 -13.69 -6.14
C VAL A 333 -6.21 -14.77 -5.77
N HIS A 334 -5.00 -14.34 -5.40
CA HIS A 334 -3.95 -15.21 -4.92
C HIS A 334 -3.88 -15.11 -3.40
N LEU A 335 -4.00 -16.24 -2.72
CA LEU A 335 -3.89 -16.34 -1.27
C LEU A 335 -2.73 -17.25 -0.91
N VAL A 336 -1.79 -16.74 -0.13
CA VAL A 336 -0.66 -17.48 0.41
C VAL A 336 -0.98 -17.90 1.83
N VAL A 337 -0.79 -19.19 2.12
CA VAL A 337 -0.82 -19.74 3.48
C VAL A 337 0.54 -20.32 3.84
N THR A 338 0.89 -20.27 5.13
CA THR A 338 2.17 -20.76 5.64
C THR A 338 2.23 -22.28 5.83
N GLY A 339 1.07 -22.96 5.81
CA GLY A 339 0.96 -24.40 5.68
C GLY A 339 0.55 -25.16 6.94
N ALA A 340 0.39 -26.49 6.80
CA ALA A 340 -0.18 -27.36 7.83
C ALA A 340 0.56 -27.29 9.17
N ASN A 341 1.90 -27.18 9.13
CA ASN A 341 2.76 -27.08 10.31
C ASN A 341 2.50 -25.82 11.15
N ARG A 342 1.86 -24.81 10.55
CA ARG A 342 1.44 -23.54 11.15
C ARG A 342 -0.05 -23.51 11.49
N GLY A 343 -0.75 -24.64 11.33
CA GLY A 343 -2.14 -24.83 11.72
C GLY A 343 -3.18 -24.63 10.61
N MET A 344 -2.77 -24.26 9.39
CA MET A 344 -3.70 -24.13 8.25
C MET A 344 -3.02 -24.53 6.94
N SER A 345 -3.41 -25.66 6.37
CA SER A 345 -2.99 -26.06 5.01
C SER A 345 -3.84 -25.39 3.95
N GLY A 346 -3.28 -25.25 2.74
CA GLY A 346 -4.01 -24.72 1.59
C GLY A 346 -5.21 -25.59 1.22
N TYR A 347 -5.11 -26.91 1.41
CA TYR A 347 -6.22 -27.84 1.24
C TYR A 347 -7.37 -27.57 2.23
N ALA A 348 -7.04 -27.44 3.52
CA ALA A 348 -8.04 -27.14 4.56
C ALA A 348 -8.72 -25.79 4.29
N PHE A 349 -7.96 -24.78 3.87
CA PHE A 349 -8.51 -23.47 3.53
C PHE A 349 -9.43 -23.52 2.30
N LYS A 350 -9.03 -24.22 1.22
CA LYS A 350 -9.89 -24.43 0.04
C LYS A 350 -11.19 -25.13 0.40
N GLN A 351 -11.15 -26.15 1.26
CA GLN A 351 -12.36 -26.79 1.77
C GLN A 351 -13.24 -25.81 2.56
N ALA A 352 -12.64 -24.99 3.42
CA ALA A 352 -13.36 -23.98 4.18
C ALA A 352 -14.08 -22.98 3.25
N LEU A 353 -13.40 -22.48 2.20
CA LEU A 353 -14.00 -21.63 1.18
C LEU A 353 -15.18 -22.33 0.48
N ALA A 354 -14.97 -23.55 0.00
CA ALA A 354 -15.98 -24.33 -0.73
C ALA A 354 -17.21 -24.69 0.14
N SER A 355 -17.01 -24.90 1.44
CA SER A 355 -18.08 -25.17 2.40
C SER A 355 -18.88 -23.93 2.83
N SER A 356 -18.41 -22.73 2.47
CA SER A 356 -19.01 -21.46 2.84
C SER A 356 -19.78 -20.82 1.67
N THR A 357 -20.55 -19.76 1.90
CA THR A 357 -21.28 -19.01 0.85
C THR A 357 -20.37 -18.08 0.03
N CYS A 358 -19.12 -18.50 -0.18
CA CYS A 358 -18.06 -17.69 -0.77
C CYS A 358 -18.15 -17.69 -2.29
N GLN A 359 -18.55 -16.56 -2.89
CA GLN A 359 -18.74 -16.45 -4.34
C GLN A 359 -17.43 -16.60 -5.12
N ASN A 360 -16.30 -16.19 -4.51
CA ASN A 360 -14.99 -16.24 -5.14
C ASN A 360 -14.21 -17.55 -4.88
N ALA A 361 -14.81 -18.55 -4.25
CA ALA A 361 -14.11 -19.77 -3.83
C ALA A 361 -13.40 -20.48 -4.99
N GLU A 362 -14.08 -20.65 -6.13
CA GLU A 362 -13.52 -21.35 -7.30
C GLU A 362 -12.44 -20.54 -8.05
N ARG A 363 -12.45 -19.21 -7.89
CA ARG A 363 -11.48 -18.30 -8.52
C ARG A 363 -10.31 -17.96 -7.60
N THR A 364 -10.34 -18.43 -6.36
CA THR A 364 -9.26 -18.21 -5.38
C THR A 364 -8.17 -19.27 -5.57
N LEU A 365 -6.97 -18.79 -5.90
CA LEU A 365 -5.78 -19.62 -6.00
C LEU A 365 -5.04 -19.60 -4.67
N VAL A 366 -5.01 -20.75 -4.00
CA VAL A 366 -4.28 -20.90 -2.74
C VAL A 366 -2.90 -21.47 -3.01
N HIS A 367 -1.88 -20.78 -2.51
CA HIS A 367 -0.47 -21.14 -2.50
C HIS A 367 -0.10 -21.54 -1.07
N ASP A 368 0.34 -22.78 -0.87
CA ASP A 368 0.72 -23.30 0.44
C ASP A 368 2.24 -23.43 0.54
N LEU A 369 2.88 -22.50 1.24
CA LEU A 369 4.34 -22.47 1.37
C LEU A 369 4.91 -23.68 2.12
N ALA A 370 4.08 -24.44 2.85
CA ALA A 370 4.48 -25.59 3.65
C ALA A 370 5.73 -25.32 4.52
N VAL A 371 5.77 -24.16 5.18
CA VAL A 371 6.92 -23.72 5.96
C VAL A 371 7.19 -24.73 7.08
N ALA A 372 8.45 -25.18 7.17
CA ALA A 372 8.87 -26.12 8.20
C ALA A 372 8.76 -25.51 9.60
N GLN A 373 8.65 -26.36 10.62
CA GLN A 373 8.80 -25.90 12.00
C GLN A 373 10.26 -25.51 12.25
N GLY A 374 10.46 -24.41 12.96
CA GLY A 374 11.78 -23.87 13.28
C GLY A 374 11.66 -22.76 14.30
N ASP A 375 12.77 -22.08 14.56
CA ASP A 375 12.72 -20.83 15.32
C ASP A 375 12.00 -19.73 14.52
N GLU A 376 11.62 -18.66 15.22
CA GLU A 376 10.81 -17.59 14.64
C GLU A 376 11.52 -16.86 13.49
N ALA A 377 12.85 -16.74 13.55
CA ALA A 377 13.67 -16.11 12.52
C ALA A 377 13.74 -16.96 11.23
N SER A 378 13.94 -18.26 11.36
CA SER A 378 13.95 -19.19 10.22
C SER A 378 12.59 -19.26 9.55
N VAL A 379 11.51 -19.29 10.33
CA VAL A 379 10.13 -19.26 9.80
C VAL A 379 9.88 -17.95 9.08
N ALA A 380 10.24 -16.80 9.67
CA ALA A 380 10.12 -15.49 9.04
C ALA A 380 10.85 -15.38 7.71
N SER A 381 12.11 -15.84 7.68
CA SER A 381 12.91 -15.83 6.46
C SER A 381 12.29 -16.72 5.38
N ALA A 382 11.88 -17.95 5.73
CA ALA A 382 11.27 -18.87 4.77
C ALA A 382 9.93 -18.35 4.22
N THR A 383 9.06 -17.81 5.09
CA THR A 383 7.80 -17.19 4.67
C THR A 383 8.05 -16.00 3.76
N ALA A 384 8.94 -15.08 4.14
CA ALA A 384 9.19 -13.88 3.34
C ALA A 384 9.80 -14.20 1.98
N MET A 385 10.73 -15.15 1.89
CA MET A 385 11.30 -15.60 0.62
C MET A 385 10.24 -16.27 -0.27
N GLY A 386 9.37 -17.11 0.29
CA GLY A 386 8.27 -17.73 -0.46
C GLY A 386 7.26 -16.71 -0.98
N VAL A 387 6.84 -15.76 -0.14
CA VAL A 387 5.95 -14.65 -0.53
C VAL A 387 6.59 -13.80 -1.61
N ARG A 388 7.88 -13.45 -1.47
CA ARG A 388 8.62 -12.66 -2.48
C ARG A 388 8.62 -13.34 -3.84
N ARG A 389 8.97 -14.63 -3.91
CA ARG A 389 9.00 -15.40 -5.17
C ARG A 389 7.64 -15.41 -5.86
N LEU A 390 6.57 -15.67 -5.10
CA LEU A 390 5.21 -15.65 -5.62
C LEU A 390 4.81 -14.25 -6.09
N ALA A 391 5.08 -13.21 -5.29
CA ALA A 391 4.72 -11.83 -5.62
C ALA A 391 5.42 -11.35 -6.90
N GLN A 392 6.70 -11.69 -7.09
CA GLN A 392 7.43 -11.36 -8.32
C GLN A 392 6.89 -12.12 -9.53
N ALA A 393 6.68 -13.44 -9.41
CA ALA A 393 6.15 -14.27 -10.50
C ALA A 393 4.73 -13.87 -10.93
N LEU A 394 3.91 -13.44 -9.97
CA LEU A 394 2.55 -12.94 -10.18
C LEU A 394 2.51 -11.46 -10.58
N ARG A 395 3.66 -10.77 -10.52
CA ARG A 395 3.80 -9.32 -10.73
C ARG A 395 2.81 -8.51 -9.90
N SER A 396 2.64 -8.92 -8.64
CA SER A 396 1.69 -8.31 -7.72
C SER A 396 2.09 -6.88 -7.39
N LYS A 397 1.15 -5.95 -7.51
CA LYS A 397 1.35 -4.53 -7.13
C LYS A 397 1.07 -4.29 -5.65
N VAL A 398 0.24 -5.14 -5.05
CA VAL A 398 -0.31 -4.96 -3.70
C VAL A 398 -0.31 -6.30 -2.96
N MET A 399 0.15 -6.26 -1.71
CA MET A 399 0.07 -7.38 -0.78
C MET A 399 -0.78 -7.00 0.44
N ILE A 400 -1.74 -7.84 0.81
CA ILE A 400 -2.61 -7.65 1.98
C ILE A 400 -2.34 -8.75 3.01
N HIS A 401 -2.10 -8.38 4.26
CA HIS A 401 -1.92 -9.33 5.35
C HIS A 401 -2.52 -8.79 6.65
N ILE A 402 -2.56 -9.65 7.67
CA ILE A 402 -3.01 -9.24 9.00
C ILE A 402 -1.89 -8.49 9.73
N ARG A 403 -2.22 -7.33 10.28
CA ARG A 403 -1.33 -6.58 11.17
C ARG A 403 -1.17 -7.33 12.49
N GLN A 404 0.04 -7.83 12.73
CA GLN A 404 0.46 -8.38 14.01
C GLN A 404 1.88 -7.91 14.33
N ASN A 405 2.19 -7.73 15.61
CA ASN A 405 3.55 -7.40 16.03
C ASN A 405 4.39 -8.68 16.18
N GLN A 406 4.64 -9.36 15.05
CA GLN A 406 5.48 -10.55 14.96
C GLN A 406 6.63 -10.32 13.98
N PRO A 407 7.85 -10.81 14.25
CA PRO A 407 9.02 -10.71 13.36
C PRO A 407 8.74 -11.16 11.92
N VAL A 408 7.88 -12.17 11.74
CA VAL A 408 7.45 -12.67 10.42
C VAL A 408 6.99 -11.53 9.51
N TYR A 409 6.14 -10.62 10.01
CA TYR A 409 5.56 -9.55 9.19
C TYR A 409 6.55 -8.42 8.95
N HIS A 410 7.39 -8.09 9.93
CA HIS A 410 8.46 -7.10 9.74
C HIS A 410 9.42 -7.52 8.62
N VAL A 411 9.77 -8.82 8.56
CA VAL A 411 10.66 -9.36 7.51
C VAL A 411 9.94 -9.42 6.17
N VAL A 412 8.68 -9.88 6.13
CA VAL A 412 7.86 -9.92 4.91
C VAL A 412 7.69 -8.49 4.36
N ASP A 413 7.29 -7.53 5.18
CA ASP A 413 7.07 -6.15 4.76
C ASP A 413 8.35 -5.51 4.22
N ALA A 414 9.49 -5.72 4.90
CA ALA A 414 10.77 -5.19 4.45
C ALA A 414 11.23 -5.78 3.10
N ILE A 415 11.07 -7.10 2.91
CA ILE A 415 11.49 -7.78 1.68
C ILE A 415 10.55 -7.43 0.51
N VAL A 416 9.25 -7.33 0.76
CA VAL A 416 8.25 -7.00 -0.26
C VAL A 416 8.32 -5.53 -0.65
N ALA A 417 8.59 -4.63 0.30
CA ALA A 417 8.85 -3.22 0.02
C ALA A 417 10.07 -3.00 -0.88
N ALA A 418 11.11 -3.84 -0.78
CA ALA A 418 12.28 -3.79 -1.65
C ALA A 418 11.94 -4.10 -3.13
N GLU A 419 10.80 -4.73 -3.39
CA GLU A 419 10.29 -5.06 -4.73
C GLU A 419 9.28 -4.02 -5.25
N ASN A 420 9.13 -2.88 -4.58
CA ASN A 420 8.16 -1.81 -4.92
C ASN A 420 6.69 -2.29 -4.92
N ILE A 421 6.37 -3.20 -4.00
CA ILE A 421 5.01 -3.72 -3.78
C ILE A 421 4.41 -3.02 -2.56
N THR A 422 3.21 -2.46 -2.70
CA THR A 422 2.53 -1.80 -1.58
C THR A 422 1.98 -2.83 -0.61
N THR A 423 2.37 -2.74 0.67
CA THR A 423 1.85 -3.58 1.75
C THR A 423 0.68 -2.91 2.46
N ILE A 424 -0.39 -3.69 2.69
CA ILE A 424 -1.59 -3.29 3.42
C ILE A 424 -1.76 -4.22 4.62
N ALA A 425 -1.41 -3.72 5.80
CA ALA A 425 -1.48 -4.45 7.06
C ALA A 425 -2.78 -4.10 7.81
N LEU A 426 -3.77 -5.00 7.79
CA LEU A 426 -5.09 -4.76 8.41
C LEU A 426 -5.19 -5.42 9.79
N PRO A 427 -5.69 -4.72 10.83
CA PRO A 427 -6.06 -5.37 12.08
C PRO A 427 -7.16 -6.41 11.84
N ALA A 428 -7.00 -7.62 12.38
CA ALA A 428 -7.93 -8.74 12.14
C ALA A 428 -9.40 -8.38 12.45
N GLY A 429 -9.65 -7.64 13.54
CA GLY A 429 -10.98 -7.21 13.95
C GLY A 429 -11.61 -6.12 13.07
N GLU A 430 -10.82 -5.46 12.23
CA GLU A 430 -11.26 -4.34 11.38
C GLU A 430 -11.46 -4.72 9.91
N ILE A 431 -11.09 -5.94 9.48
CA ILE A 431 -11.27 -6.36 8.07
C ILE A 431 -12.73 -6.28 7.63
N ARG A 432 -13.68 -6.60 8.52
CA ARG A 432 -15.11 -6.45 8.24
C ARG A 432 -15.51 -5.01 7.89
N HIS A 433 -14.71 -4.02 8.31
CA HIS A 433 -14.87 -2.59 8.03
C HIS A 433 -14.07 -2.10 6.83
N ALA A 434 -13.31 -2.99 6.19
CA ALA A 434 -12.46 -2.74 5.03
C ALA A 434 -12.83 -3.61 3.83
N LEU A 435 -14.00 -4.26 3.82
CA LEU A 435 -14.42 -5.14 2.72
C LEU A 435 -14.52 -4.41 1.37
N TRP A 436 -14.69 -3.09 1.40
CA TRP A 436 -14.66 -2.23 0.21
C TRP A 436 -13.32 -2.23 -0.54
N ILE A 437 -12.23 -2.75 0.07
CA ILE A 437 -10.93 -2.96 -0.61
C ILE A 437 -11.11 -3.80 -1.88
N ALA A 438 -12.02 -4.77 -1.87
CA ALA A 438 -12.28 -5.64 -3.02
C ALA A 438 -12.91 -4.91 -4.23
N ASP A 439 -13.38 -3.67 -4.06
CA ASP A 439 -13.97 -2.85 -5.12
C ASP A 439 -12.98 -1.85 -5.74
N LEU A 440 -11.82 -1.65 -5.11
CA LEU A 440 -10.79 -0.71 -5.57
C LEU A 440 -9.90 -1.33 -6.65
N SER A 441 -9.40 -0.49 -7.56
CA SER A 441 -8.36 -0.91 -8.50
C SER A 441 -7.04 -1.13 -7.76
N ALA A 442 -6.17 -1.96 -8.33
CA ALA A 442 -4.84 -2.16 -7.78
C ALA A 442 -4.03 -0.86 -7.74
N ASP A 443 -4.18 0.01 -8.73
CA ASP A 443 -3.51 1.32 -8.76
C ASP A 443 -3.95 2.19 -7.57
N ALA A 444 -5.25 2.22 -7.24
CA ALA A 444 -5.73 2.93 -6.05
C ALA A 444 -5.14 2.33 -4.78
N LEU A 445 -5.10 1.00 -4.68
CA LEU A 445 -4.55 0.30 -3.52
C LEU A 445 -3.03 0.50 -3.37
N GLN A 446 -2.29 0.78 -4.44
CA GLN A 446 -0.87 1.13 -4.33
C GLN A 446 -0.63 2.39 -3.51
N HIS A 447 -1.59 3.31 -3.52
CA HIS A 447 -1.57 4.57 -2.76
C HIS A 447 -2.13 4.43 -1.33
N TRP A 448 -2.36 3.21 -0.82
CA TRP A 448 -2.93 2.98 0.51
C TRP A 448 -2.17 3.70 1.63
N ASN A 449 -0.83 3.73 1.54
CA ASN A 449 0.07 4.32 2.53
C ASN A 449 0.41 5.79 2.27
N ASP A 450 0.04 6.32 1.10
CA ASP A 450 0.27 7.73 0.75
C ASP A 450 -0.79 8.63 1.41
N VAL A 451 -2.03 8.13 1.54
CA VAL A 451 -3.15 8.86 2.13
C VAL A 451 -2.91 9.12 3.62
N GLN A 452 -2.63 10.39 3.98
CA GLN A 452 -2.42 10.85 5.34
C GLN A 452 -3.57 11.74 5.80
N MET A 453 -4.38 11.27 6.74
CA MET A 453 -5.48 12.07 7.31
C MET A 453 -5.12 12.57 8.72
N ASP A 454 -5.04 13.88 8.89
CA ASP A 454 -4.91 14.52 10.20
C ASP A 454 -6.30 14.79 10.80
N LEU A 455 -6.49 14.44 12.07
CA LEU A 455 -7.68 14.77 12.84
C LEU A 455 -7.49 16.11 13.55
N ILE A 456 -8.23 17.13 13.13
CA ILE A 456 -8.10 18.50 13.63
C ILE A 456 -9.33 18.86 14.46
N VAL A 457 -9.13 19.07 15.76
CA VAL A 457 -10.20 19.40 16.71
C VAL A 457 -10.06 20.85 17.17
N ILE A 458 -11.10 21.65 16.99
CA ILE A 458 -11.13 23.06 17.39
C ILE A 458 -12.08 23.22 18.58
N THR A 459 -11.62 23.88 19.64
CA THR A 459 -12.41 24.05 20.87
C THR A 459 -12.06 25.33 21.63
N ASP A 460 -13.02 25.79 22.44
CA ASP A 460 -12.84 26.89 23.40
C ASP A 460 -13.07 26.39 24.83
N ARG A 461 -14.33 26.35 25.28
CA ARG A 461 -14.67 26.17 26.71
C ARG A 461 -15.80 25.17 26.96
N ARG A 462 -15.89 24.12 26.15
CA ARG A 462 -16.97 23.10 26.23
C ARG A 462 -16.42 21.71 26.55
N PRO A 463 -15.95 21.46 27.78
CA PRO A 463 -15.23 20.23 28.12
C PRO A 463 -16.09 18.95 27.97
N HIS A 464 -17.38 18.99 28.30
CA HIS A 464 -18.25 17.81 28.16
C HIS A 464 -18.46 17.42 26.69
N SER A 465 -18.68 18.43 25.83
CA SER A 465 -18.88 18.22 24.40
C SER A 465 -17.61 17.74 23.72
N LEU A 466 -16.49 18.40 24.03
CA LEU A 466 -15.17 17.97 23.58
C LEU A 466 -14.83 16.54 24.03
N SER A 467 -15.17 16.17 25.27
CA SER A 467 -14.96 14.81 25.76
C SER A 467 -15.73 13.78 24.92
N ARG A 468 -16.98 14.09 24.52
CA ARG A 468 -17.77 13.22 23.65
C ARG A 468 -17.12 13.07 22.26
N LEU A 469 -16.65 14.16 21.67
CA LEU A 469 -15.91 14.14 20.41
C LEU A 469 -14.65 13.27 20.51
N LEU A 470 -13.79 13.53 21.49
CA LEU A 470 -12.53 12.81 21.67
C LEU A 470 -12.75 11.32 21.94
N GLN A 471 -13.76 10.97 22.73
CA GLN A 471 -14.11 9.57 23.01
C GLN A 471 -14.68 8.86 21.79
N SER A 472 -15.56 9.51 21.01
CA SER A 472 -16.12 8.91 19.79
C SER A 472 -15.03 8.67 18.74
N ALA A 473 -14.16 9.66 18.49
CA ALA A 473 -13.01 9.51 17.60
C ALA A 473 -12.03 8.42 18.08
N SER A 474 -11.75 8.33 19.38
CA SER A 474 -10.85 7.29 19.91
C SER A 474 -11.37 5.86 19.74
N ARG A 475 -12.69 5.68 19.57
CA ARG A 475 -13.32 4.37 19.38
C ARG A 475 -13.54 4.02 17.90
N SER A 476 -13.13 4.88 16.97
CA SER A 476 -13.27 4.67 15.54
C SER A 476 -12.26 3.65 14.99
N HIS A 477 -12.58 3.08 13.83
CA HIS A 477 -11.78 2.11 13.11
C HIS A 477 -10.85 2.79 12.11
N TYR A 478 -9.54 2.76 12.37
CA TYR A 478 -8.51 3.44 11.59
C TYR A 478 -7.79 2.53 10.58
N LEU A 479 -8.21 1.28 10.46
CA LEU A 479 -7.76 0.31 9.45
C LEU A 479 -6.26 0.03 9.49
N GLY A 480 -5.65 0.19 10.67
CA GLY A 480 -4.22 0.03 10.87
C GLY A 480 -3.39 1.27 10.55
N ASP A 481 -3.99 2.39 10.13
CA ASP A 481 -3.26 3.62 9.87
C ASP A 481 -2.82 4.31 11.16
N THR A 482 -1.77 5.13 11.04
CA THR A 482 -1.38 6.07 12.10
C THR A 482 -2.04 7.42 11.82
N VAL A 483 -2.87 7.89 12.74
CA VAL A 483 -3.66 9.13 12.59
C VAL A 483 -3.23 10.16 13.64
N ASN A 484 -2.79 11.32 13.18
CA ASN A 484 -2.37 12.40 14.08
C ASN A 484 -3.58 13.15 14.62
N LEU A 485 -3.61 13.42 15.92
CA LEU A 485 -4.63 14.27 16.55
C LEU A 485 -4.03 15.65 16.85
N LYS A 486 -4.59 16.71 16.28
CA LYS A 486 -4.23 18.10 16.56
C LYS A 486 -5.40 18.81 17.25
N VAL A 487 -5.20 19.23 18.49
CA VAL A 487 -6.22 19.97 19.27
C VAL A 487 -5.86 21.44 19.34
N HIS A 488 -6.71 22.28 18.78
CA HIS A 488 -6.58 23.73 18.72
C HIS A 488 -7.47 24.37 19.78
N LEU A 489 -6.84 24.82 20.86
CA LEU A 489 -7.45 25.55 21.96
C LEU A 489 -7.44 27.05 21.67
N GLU A 490 -8.60 27.69 21.77
CA GLU A 490 -8.69 29.16 21.78
C GLU A 490 -8.04 29.74 23.05
N GLN A 491 -7.64 31.01 23.00
CA GLN A 491 -7.04 31.73 24.12
C GLN A 491 -7.93 31.69 25.36
N SER A 492 -9.26 31.73 25.19
CA SER A 492 -10.24 31.71 26.26
C SER A 492 -10.56 30.30 26.81
N ALA A 493 -9.82 29.27 26.41
CA ALA A 493 -10.07 27.91 26.88
C ALA A 493 -9.96 27.79 28.41
N ASP A 494 -11.03 27.31 29.03
CA ASP A 494 -11.14 27.20 30.48
C ASP A 494 -10.17 26.14 31.05
N ARG A 495 -10.01 26.13 32.39
CA ARG A 495 -9.08 25.19 33.04
C ARG A 495 -9.48 23.74 32.80
N VAL A 496 -10.78 23.44 32.80
CA VAL A 496 -11.30 22.07 32.66
C VAL A 496 -11.03 21.53 31.26
N THR A 497 -11.26 22.33 30.22
CA THR A 497 -10.96 21.95 28.82
C THR A 497 -9.47 21.72 28.63
N ARG A 498 -8.61 22.59 29.17
CA ARG A 498 -7.16 22.41 29.12
C ARG A 498 -6.69 21.12 29.83
N MET A 499 -7.24 20.83 31.00
CA MET A 499 -6.94 19.59 31.73
C MET A 499 -7.39 18.35 30.96
N LEU A 500 -8.59 18.37 30.39
CA LEU A 500 -9.12 17.28 29.54
C LEU A 500 -8.18 17.01 28.36
N VAL A 501 -7.83 18.04 27.59
CA VAL A 501 -6.98 17.91 26.40
C VAL A 501 -5.58 17.41 26.75
N ASN A 502 -4.97 17.93 27.82
CA ASN A 502 -3.65 17.51 28.26
C ASN A 502 -3.65 16.05 28.74
N GLY A 503 -4.65 15.65 29.53
CA GLY A 503 -4.77 14.31 30.11
C GLY A 503 -5.30 13.22 29.16
N PHE A 504 -5.87 13.58 28.01
CA PHE A 504 -6.45 12.62 27.08
C PHE A 504 -5.39 11.76 26.36
N SER A 505 -5.46 10.43 26.45
CA SER A 505 -4.55 9.53 25.73
C SER A 505 -5.03 9.28 24.31
N TRP A 506 -4.17 9.52 23.33
CA TRP A 506 -4.44 9.20 21.92
C TRP A 506 -3.59 8.01 21.49
N ASN A 507 -4.24 6.89 21.17
CA ASN A 507 -3.55 5.62 20.93
C ASN A 507 -3.37 5.29 19.44
N HIS A 508 -3.81 6.19 18.55
CA HIS A 508 -3.79 5.97 17.10
C HIS A 508 -2.68 6.73 16.38
N GLY A 509 -1.89 7.54 17.10
CA GLY A 509 -0.80 8.33 16.54
C GLY A 509 -0.32 9.41 17.51
N PRO A 510 0.47 10.39 17.05
CA PRO A 510 0.88 11.52 17.89
C PRO A 510 -0.30 12.47 18.18
N LYS A 511 -0.30 13.02 19.39
CA LYS A 511 -1.22 14.10 19.83
C LYS A 511 -0.45 15.40 19.96
N THR A 512 -0.91 16.44 19.27
CA THR A 512 -0.35 17.80 19.34
C THR A 512 -1.42 18.76 19.87
N VAL A 513 -1.04 19.61 20.83
CA VAL A 513 -1.93 20.63 21.40
C VAL A 513 -1.39 22.01 21.06
N ARG A 514 -2.23 22.85 20.43
CA ARG A 514 -1.93 24.25 20.14
C ARG A 514 -2.88 25.13 20.93
N HIS A 515 -2.35 25.98 21.81
CA HIS A 515 -3.11 26.98 22.54
C HIS A 515 -2.82 28.38 22.01
N ARG A 516 -3.86 29.15 21.67
CA ARG A 516 -3.71 30.52 21.17
C ARG A 516 -3.30 31.48 22.30
N ILE A 517 -2.37 32.37 21.99
CA ILE A 517 -1.93 33.45 22.89
C ILE A 517 -2.92 34.63 22.85
N ARG A 518 -3.51 34.91 21.68
CA ARG A 518 -4.52 35.96 21.49
C ARG A 518 -5.80 35.35 20.93
N LYS A 519 -6.94 35.84 21.40
CA LYS A 519 -8.27 35.42 20.93
C LYS A 519 -8.38 35.66 19.42
N GLY A 520 -8.58 34.59 18.66
CA GLY A 520 -8.68 34.64 17.19
C GLY A 520 -10.12 34.74 16.70
N GLY A 521 -11.05 34.11 17.42
CA GLY A 521 -12.43 33.94 16.96
C GLY A 521 -12.55 32.83 15.90
N LEU A 522 -13.80 32.53 15.50
CA LEU A 522 -14.13 31.31 14.76
C LEU A 522 -13.44 31.21 13.38
N MET A 523 -13.36 32.30 12.63
CA MET A 523 -12.75 32.28 11.29
C MET A 523 -11.24 31.97 11.34
N PRO A 524 -10.40 32.70 12.09
CA PRO A 524 -9.00 32.30 12.28
C PRO A 524 -8.85 30.92 12.92
N ALA A 525 -9.72 30.55 13.87
CA ALA A 525 -9.68 29.24 14.51
C ALA A 525 -9.79 28.09 13.49
N ILE A 526 -10.66 28.20 12.49
CA ILE A 526 -10.85 27.17 11.45
C ILE A 526 -9.76 27.26 10.37
N ILE A 527 -9.52 28.44 9.80
CA ILE A 527 -8.60 28.60 8.67
C ILE A 527 -7.16 28.25 9.05
N GLU A 528 -6.69 28.70 10.21
CA GLU A 528 -5.32 28.47 10.67
C GLU A 528 -5.16 27.14 11.44
N SER A 529 -6.22 26.32 11.53
CA SER A 529 -6.15 25.02 12.20
C SER A 529 -5.28 24.02 11.43
N TRP A 530 -5.24 24.15 10.11
CA TRP A 530 -4.52 23.22 9.26
C TRP A 530 -4.03 23.89 7.98
N TYR A 531 -2.82 23.49 7.59
CA TYR A 531 -2.24 23.75 6.29
C TYR A 531 -1.54 22.47 5.83
N PRO A 532 -1.83 21.95 4.63
CA PRO A 532 -1.32 20.67 4.17
C PRO A 532 0.18 20.69 3.92
N VAL A 533 0.85 19.59 4.26
CA VAL A 533 2.29 19.40 4.00
C VAL A 533 2.57 19.04 2.53
N ASN A 534 1.68 18.27 1.90
CA ASN A 534 1.74 17.82 0.51
C ASN A 534 0.31 17.52 -0.02
N ASP A 535 0.18 16.90 -1.19
CA ASP A 535 -1.10 16.64 -1.87
C ASP A 535 -1.79 15.34 -1.42
N ASP A 536 -1.14 14.57 -0.55
CA ASP A 536 -1.68 13.36 0.05
C ASP A 536 -2.00 13.55 1.55
N ASN A 537 -1.79 14.76 2.07
CA ASN A 537 -2.18 15.15 3.43
C ASN A 537 -3.57 15.80 3.39
N TYR A 538 -4.55 15.14 3.99
CA TYR A 538 -5.94 15.55 4.12
C TYR A 538 -6.24 15.92 5.58
N ALA A 539 -7.23 16.78 5.81
CA ALA A 539 -7.65 17.12 7.17
C ALA A 539 -9.13 16.80 7.42
N VAL A 540 -9.38 16.07 8.51
CA VAL A 540 -10.69 15.90 9.11
C VAL A 540 -10.90 17.04 10.10
N LEU A 541 -11.68 18.06 9.71
CA LEU A 541 -11.95 19.23 10.55
C LEU A 541 -13.20 19.02 11.41
N LEU A 542 -13.05 19.07 12.73
CA LEU A 542 -14.11 18.85 13.72
C LEU A 542 -14.13 19.98 14.76
N GLU A 543 -15.32 20.47 15.09
CA GLU A 543 -15.56 21.41 16.21
C GLU A 543 -15.99 20.63 17.46
N ASP A 544 -15.84 21.24 18.64
CA ASP A 544 -16.12 20.57 19.92
C ASP A 544 -17.56 20.12 20.16
N ASP A 545 -18.52 20.53 19.32
CA ASP A 545 -19.93 20.12 19.36
C ASP A 545 -20.27 18.95 18.42
N ILE A 546 -19.27 18.39 17.75
CA ILE A 546 -19.42 17.26 16.85
C ILE A 546 -19.23 15.93 17.58
N GLU A 547 -19.99 14.92 17.19
CA GLU A 547 -19.72 13.52 17.52
C GLU A 547 -19.57 12.73 16.21
N VAL A 548 -18.63 11.80 16.16
CA VAL A 548 -18.35 11.00 14.95
C VAL A 548 -18.78 9.55 15.10
N SER A 549 -19.16 8.95 13.97
CA SER A 549 -19.40 7.51 13.85
C SER A 549 -18.09 6.73 14.03
N PRO A 550 -18.10 5.49 14.58
CA PRO A 550 -16.92 4.64 14.54
C PRO A 550 -16.39 4.35 13.12
N LEU A 551 -17.18 4.60 12.07
CA LEU A 551 -16.87 4.32 10.67
C LEU A 551 -16.49 5.55 9.83
N PHE A 552 -16.39 6.74 10.45
CA PHE A 552 -16.11 7.98 9.71
C PHE A 552 -14.81 7.90 8.89
N TYR A 553 -13.79 7.25 9.45
CA TYR A 553 -12.50 7.10 8.80
C TYR A 553 -12.55 6.11 7.63
N ALA A 554 -13.27 5.00 7.79
CA ALA A 554 -13.46 4.02 6.71
C ALA A 554 -14.19 4.66 5.51
N TRP A 555 -15.24 5.45 5.75
CA TRP A 555 -15.93 6.22 4.71
C TRP A 555 -15.00 7.21 4.00
N ALA A 556 -14.22 7.97 4.75
CA ALA A 556 -13.26 8.93 4.22
C ALA A 556 -12.18 8.25 3.38
N LYS A 557 -11.51 7.22 3.93
CA LYS A 557 -10.42 6.51 3.25
C LYS A 557 -10.92 5.80 1.98
N TYR A 558 -12.07 5.14 2.04
CA TYR A 558 -12.67 4.49 0.87
C TYR A 558 -12.95 5.51 -0.24
N SER A 559 -13.55 6.65 0.11
CA SER A 559 -13.88 7.72 -0.85
C SER A 559 -12.64 8.39 -1.45
N ILE A 560 -11.60 8.64 -0.64
CA ILE A 560 -10.33 9.19 -1.13
C ILE A 560 -9.68 8.23 -2.12
N LEU A 561 -9.49 6.96 -1.75
CA LEU A 561 -8.87 5.97 -2.65
C LEU A 561 -9.66 5.83 -3.96
N GLN A 562 -10.99 5.75 -3.87
CA GLN A 562 -11.87 5.60 -5.04
C GLN A 562 -11.84 6.79 -5.98
N TYR A 563 -11.87 8.03 -5.46
CA TYR A 563 -12.05 9.22 -6.30
C TYR A 563 -10.76 9.97 -6.59
N ARG A 564 -9.65 9.69 -5.90
CA ARG A 564 -8.36 10.36 -6.13
C ARG A 564 -7.30 9.46 -6.76
N TYR A 565 -7.34 8.16 -6.45
CA TYR A 565 -6.25 7.23 -6.81
C TYR A 565 -6.68 6.11 -7.78
N SER A 566 -7.97 5.96 -8.11
CA SER A 566 -8.44 5.01 -9.12
C SER A 566 -8.23 5.50 -10.57
N GLY A 567 -7.04 5.24 -11.13
CA GLY A 567 -6.71 5.28 -12.58
C GLY A 567 -6.61 6.67 -13.27
N SER A 568 -5.77 6.80 -14.31
CA SER A 568 -5.46 8.10 -14.97
C SER A 568 -6.60 8.75 -15.77
N ALA A 569 -7.57 7.99 -16.31
CA ALA A 569 -8.63 8.55 -17.15
C ALA A 569 -9.70 9.37 -16.38
N SER A 570 -9.71 9.26 -15.05
CA SER A 570 -10.69 9.91 -14.15
C SER A 570 -10.15 11.18 -13.46
N GLN A 571 -8.87 11.49 -13.61
CA GLN A 571 -8.21 12.56 -12.84
C GLN A 571 -8.70 13.96 -13.20
N ASP A 572 -9.12 14.23 -14.44
CA ASP A 572 -9.54 15.59 -14.82
C ASP A 572 -10.87 16.01 -14.16
N ASN A 573 -11.85 15.09 -14.08
CA ASN A 573 -13.15 15.40 -13.48
C ASN A 573 -13.11 15.41 -11.94
N THR A 574 -12.29 14.54 -11.33
CA THR A 574 -12.15 14.42 -9.88
C THR A 574 -11.40 15.60 -9.24
N ARG A 575 -10.63 16.38 -10.02
CA ARG A 575 -10.02 17.65 -9.56
C ARG A 575 -11.04 18.69 -9.05
N SER A 576 -12.30 18.58 -9.47
CA SER A 576 -13.38 19.44 -8.97
C SER A 576 -13.77 19.12 -7.51
N MET A 577 -13.40 17.94 -7.00
CA MET A 577 -13.79 17.48 -5.68
C MET A 577 -12.89 18.12 -4.61
N TYR A 578 -13.44 18.96 -3.73
CA TYR A 578 -12.68 19.67 -2.68
C TYR A 578 -12.75 19.03 -1.30
N GLY A 579 -13.53 17.96 -1.14
CA GLY A 579 -13.68 17.29 0.13
C GLY A 579 -14.80 16.27 0.19
N ILE A 580 -14.95 15.67 1.38
CA ILE A 580 -15.94 14.66 1.71
C ILE A 580 -16.67 15.12 2.97
N SER A 581 -17.99 15.24 2.91
CA SER A 581 -18.81 15.49 4.09
C SER A 581 -18.90 14.22 4.95
N LEU A 582 -18.80 14.40 6.27
CA LEU A 582 -19.16 13.37 7.24
C LEU A 582 -20.62 13.50 7.67
N TYR A 583 -21.26 14.65 7.43
CA TYR A 583 -22.63 14.96 7.83
C TYR A 583 -23.61 14.86 6.65
N SER A 584 -24.85 14.44 6.94
CA SER A 584 -25.96 14.28 6.00
C SER A 584 -26.96 15.45 6.19
N PRO A 585 -26.99 16.47 5.30
CA PRO A 585 -27.81 17.64 5.52
C PRO A 585 -29.31 17.36 5.41
N ARG A 586 -30.08 17.85 6.38
CA ARG A 586 -31.56 17.89 6.38
C ARG A 586 -32.14 19.21 5.92
N HIS A 587 -31.29 20.21 5.67
CA HIS A 587 -31.70 21.56 5.33
C HIS A 587 -30.78 22.20 4.31
N LEU A 588 -31.35 22.91 3.34
CA LEU A 588 -30.64 23.86 2.47
C LEU A 588 -30.50 25.19 3.21
N GLU A 589 -29.29 25.73 3.27
CA GLU A 589 -29.00 26.95 4.05
C GLU A 589 -28.75 28.21 3.21
N LEU A 590 -28.51 28.06 1.91
CA LEU A 590 -28.04 29.14 1.03
C LEU A 590 -29.14 29.88 0.27
N LEU A 591 -30.39 29.42 0.37
CA LEU A 591 -31.54 30.10 -0.25
C LEU A 591 -31.78 31.49 0.37
N PRO A 592 -32.09 32.53 -0.43
CA PRO A 592 -32.33 33.89 0.06
C PRO A 592 -33.41 34.01 1.14
N GLU A 593 -34.43 33.15 1.04
CA GLU A 593 -35.60 33.12 1.92
C GLU A 593 -35.29 32.53 3.31
N GLY A 594 -34.15 31.85 3.46
CA GLY A 594 -33.75 31.21 4.71
C GLY A 594 -33.51 29.71 4.57
N ARG A 595 -33.41 29.02 5.71
CA ARG A 595 -33.25 27.57 5.72
C ARG A 595 -34.54 26.91 5.25
N ARG A 596 -34.43 25.87 4.42
CA ARG A 596 -35.56 25.05 3.96
C ARG A 596 -35.27 23.58 4.22
N PRO A 597 -36.27 22.77 4.61
CA PRO A 597 -36.11 21.32 4.66
C PRO A 597 -35.59 20.77 3.33
N PHE A 598 -34.73 19.77 3.41
CA PHE A 598 -34.04 19.16 2.29
C PHE A 598 -34.00 17.66 2.45
N ASP A 599 -34.41 16.95 1.41
CA ASP A 599 -34.21 15.52 1.26
C ASP A 599 -33.44 15.29 -0.05
N PRO A 600 -32.21 14.75 0.01
CA PRO A 600 -31.41 14.50 -1.18
C PRO A 600 -32.10 13.56 -2.17
N ASN A 601 -32.88 12.57 -1.70
CA ASN A 601 -33.58 11.64 -2.60
C ASN A 601 -34.62 12.39 -3.45
N THR A 602 -35.33 13.35 -2.85
CA THR A 602 -36.30 14.18 -3.58
C THR A 602 -35.60 15.15 -4.55
N ALA A 603 -34.44 15.70 -4.17
CA ALA A 603 -33.69 16.64 -4.99
C ALA A 603 -32.98 15.98 -6.19
N ILE A 604 -32.48 14.76 -6.01
CA ILE A 604 -31.79 13.98 -7.04
C ILE A 604 -32.80 13.39 -8.05
N GLY A 605 -33.94 12.90 -7.55
CA GLY A 605 -34.99 12.26 -8.32
C GLY A 605 -34.77 10.77 -8.55
N ASP A 606 -35.78 10.12 -9.13
CA ASP A 606 -35.86 8.65 -9.25
C ASP A 606 -34.96 8.05 -10.37
N ASP A 607 -34.30 8.90 -11.15
CA ASP A 607 -33.39 8.49 -12.25
C ASP A 607 -32.11 7.80 -11.72
N TYR A 608 -31.81 7.98 -10.43
CA TYR A 608 -30.67 7.39 -9.76
C TYR A 608 -31.12 6.33 -8.75
N GLY A 609 -30.20 5.44 -8.35
CA GLY A 609 -30.45 4.54 -7.24
C GLY A 609 -30.84 5.32 -5.98
N ALA A 610 -31.88 4.87 -5.27
CA ALA A 610 -32.23 5.44 -3.98
C ALA A 610 -31.00 5.42 -3.07
N HIS A 611 -30.80 6.49 -2.28
CA HIS A 611 -29.74 6.56 -1.29
C HIS A 611 -28.32 6.59 -1.91
N ILE A 612 -28.21 6.95 -3.18
CA ILE A 612 -26.92 7.18 -3.83
C ILE A 612 -26.20 8.39 -3.19
N PRO A 613 -24.91 8.28 -2.84
CA PRO A 613 -24.09 9.44 -2.50
C PRO A 613 -24.13 10.48 -3.62
N TYR A 614 -23.96 11.74 -3.29
CA TYR A 614 -24.10 12.83 -4.26
C TYR A 614 -23.01 13.88 -4.08
N LEU A 615 -22.77 14.65 -5.14
CA LEU A 615 -21.85 15.77 -5.14
C LEU A 615 -22.65 17.07 -4.93
N SER A 616 -22.12 17.99 -4.12
CA SER A 616 -22.75 19.30 -3.92
C SER A 616 -21.72 20.43 -3.80
N GLN A 617 -22.06 21.60 -4.34
CA GLN A 617 -21.26 22.82 -4.14
C GLN A 617 -21.32 23.37 -2.70
N VAL A 618 -22.27 22.93 -1.86
CA VAL A 618 -22.39 23.45 -0.49
C VAL A 618 -21.26 22.89 0.37
N PRO A 619 -20.43 23.71 1.06
CA PRO A 619 -19.43 23.18 1.97
C PRO A 619 -20.06 22.65 3.26
N CYS A 620 -19.55 21.54 3.79
CA CYS A 620 -19.98 21.03 5.09
C CYS A 620 -19.20 21.69 6.24
N SER A 621 -19.88 22.15 7.28
CA SER A 621 -19.25 22.72 8.49
C SER A 621 -19.51 21.89 9.76
N TRP A 622 -20.10 20.70 9.64
CA TRP A 622 -20.45 19.84 10.77
C TRP A 622 -19.70 18.51 10.73
N GLY A 623 -18.42 18.59 10.38
CA GLY A 623 -17.54 17.45 10.14
C GLY A 623 -17.35 17.17 8.66
N ALA A 624 -16.13 17.39 8.19
CA ALA A 624 -15.75 17.18 6.81
C ALA A 624 -14.26 16.88 6.67
N VAL A 625 -13.92 16.18 5.60
CA VAL A 625 -12.56 16.01 5.12
C VAL A 625 -12.30 17.03 4.02
N TYR A 626 -11.26 17.85 4.16
CA TYR A 626 -10.86 18.84 3.16
C TYR A 626 -9.61 18.41 2.41
N PHE A 627 -9.60 18.69 1.10
CA PHE A 627 -8.52 18.30 0.21
C PHE A 627 -7.42 19.37 0.17
N PRO A 628 -6.15 18.96 0.10
CA PRO A 628 -5.02 19.84 0.30
C PRO A 628 -4.92 20.98 -0.71
N GLU A 629 -5.09 20.70 -1.99
CA GLU A 629 -4.91 21.68 -3.05
C GLU A 629 -5.95 22.79 -2.98
N HIS A 630 -7.21 22.42 -2.80
CA HIS A 630 -8.33 23.36 -2.65
C HIS A 630 -8.20 24.21 -1.39
N TRP A 631 -7.70 23.63 -0.29
CA TRP A 631 -7.49 24.37 0.95
C TRP A 631 -6.36 25.38 0.80
N ARG A 632 -5.24 25.04 0.13
CA ARG A 632 -4.16 26.02 -0.16
C ARG A 632 -4.63 27.13 -1.09
N GLU A 633 -5.37 26.81 -2.14
CA GLU A 633 -5.97 27.83 -3.01
C GLU A 633 -6.87 28.77 -2.19
N PHE A 634 -7.68 28.21 -1.29
CA PHE A 634 -8.54 29.00 -0.43
C PHE A 634 -7.76 29.91 0.54
N HIS A 635 -6.64 29.44 1.11
CA HIS A 635 -5.76 30.29 1.93
C HIS A 635 -5.24 31.49 1.14
N SER A 636 -4.77 31.28 -0.09
CA SER A 636 -4.34 32.35 -0.99
C SER A 636 -5.49 33.30 -1.30
N TYR A 637 -6.64 32.77 -1.69
CA TYR A 637 -7.85 33.53 -2.00
C TYR A 637 -8.29 34.41 -0.82
N LEU A 638 -8.42 33.82 0.37
CA LEU A 638 -8.92 34.50 1.55
C LEU A 638 -7.97 35.60 2.02
N THR A 639 -6.65 35.35 1.99
CA THR A 639 -5.63 36.34 2.38
C THR A 639 -5.79 37.62 1.55
N ASN A 640 -5.83 37.49 0.22
CA ASN A 640 -5.99 38.64 -0.68
C ASN A 640 -7.37 39.30 -0.55
N ARG A 641 -8.44 38.52 -0.33
CA ARG A 641 -9.79 39.07 -0.11
C ARG A 641 -9.91 39.87 1.17
N LEU A 642 -9.27 39.43 2.25
CA LEU A 642 -9.25 40.17 3.51
C LEU A 642 -8.43 41.47 3.38
N GLU A 643 -7.30 41.43 2.67
CA GLU A 643 -6.49 42.62 2.40
C GLU A 643 -7.27 43.66 1.58
N ASP A 644 -7.94 43.26 0.50
CA ASP A 644 -8.77 44.16 -0.31
C ASP A 644 -9.90 44.81 0.49
N LEU A 645 -10.53 44.05 1.40
CA LEU A 645 -11.59 44.57 2.27
C LEU A 645 -11.12 45.64 3.26
N GLN A 646 -9.83 45.59 3.65
CA GLN A 646 -9.18 46.58 4.50
C GLN A 646 -8.68 47.81 3.73
N GLN A 647 -8.42 47.67 2.43
CA GLN A 647 -7.87 48.73 1.57
C GLN A 647 -8.95 49.37 0.67
N ASP A 648 -8.71 49.42 -0.64
CA ASP A 648 -9.48 50.17 -1.63
C ASP A 648 -10.77 49.47 -2.10
N ARG A 649 -11.03 48.24 -1.65
CA ARG A 649 -12.20 47.41 -2.00
C ARG A 649 -12.42 47.34 -3.52
N LEU A 650 -11.34 47.01 -4.22
CA LEU A 650 -11.28 46.91 -5.68
C LEU A 650 -11.94 45.61 -6.17
N LEU A 651 -12.02 44.57 -5.33
CA LEU A 651 -12.61 43.28 -5.68
C LEU A 651 -14.10 43.23 -5.30
N ASN A 652 -14.97 43.09 -6.31
CA ASN A 652 -16.42 42.94 -6.12
C ASN A 652 -16.89 41.50 -6.37
N ILE A 653 -16.27 40.55 -5.68
CA ILE A 653 -16.64 39.12 -5.75
C ILE A 653 -17.85 38.88 -4.85
N THR A 654 -18.91 38.32 -5.42
CA THR A 654 -20.16 37.94 -4.74
C THR A 654 -20.76 36.72 -5.43
N VAL A 655 -21.62 35.97 -4.73
CA VAL A 655 -22.40 34.87 -5.32
C VAL A 655 -23.85 35.32 -5.52
N PRO A 656 -24.35 35.37 -6.78
CA PRO A 656 -25.70 35.83 -7.08
C PRO A 656 -26.76 35.06 -6.31
N GLY A 657 -27.70 35.73 -5.64
CA GLY A 657 -28.80 35.05 -4.96
C GLY A 657 -28.38 34.08 -3.84
N SER A 658 -27.15 34.19 -3.30
CA SER A 658 -26.72 33.41 -2.16
C SER A 658 -26.99 34.14 -0.85
N ARG A 659 -27.58 33.45 0.12
CA ARG A 659 -27.74 33.96 1.49
C ARG A 659 -26.40 34.18 2.19
N SER A 660 -25.34 33.48 1.75
CA SER A 660 -23.99 33.59 2.32
C SER A 660 -23.43 35.01 2.29
N GLU A 661 -23.92 35.87 1.38
CA GLU A 661 -23.53 37.29 1.32
C GLU A 661 -23.81 38.06 2.61
N ARG A 662 -24.78 37.58 3.42
CA ARG A 662 -25.11 38.16 4.73
C ARG A 662 -24.16 37.70 5.85
N TRP A 663 -23.31 36.71 5.62
CA TRP A 663 -22.45 36.09 6.63
C TRP A 663 -21.07 36.75 6.74
N LYS A 664 -21.06 38.03 7.11
CA LYS A 664 -19.83 38.88 7.10
C LYS A 664 -18.65 38.36 7.94
N LYS A 665 -18.91 37.52 8.95
CA LYS A 665 -17.88 36.97 9.86
C LYS A 665 -17.62 35.48 9.64
N SER A 666 -18.24 34.86 8.63
CA SER A 666 -18.10 33.41 8.38
C SER A 666 -17.03 33.14 7.34
N TRP A 667 -16.08 32.28 7.68
CA TRP A 667 -15.09 31.76 6.73
C TRP A 667 -15.77 31.07 5.53
N LYS A 668 -16.90 30.39 5.80
CA LYS A 668 -17.68 29.64 4.82
C LYS A 668 -18.22 30.52 3.71
N LYS A 669 -18.48 31.81 3.96
CA LYS A 669 -18.87 32.77 2.92
C LYS A 669 -17.82 32.81 1.81
N TYR A 670 -16.58 33.06 2.17
CA TYR A 670 -15.48 33.21 1.22
C TYR A 670 -15.17 31.90 0.52
N PHE A 671 -15.33 30.77 1.22
CA PHE A 671 -15.15 29.48 0.59
C PHE A 671 -16.26 29.18 -0.43
N ILE A 672 -17.51 29.57 -0.16
CA ILE A 672 -18.62 29.49 -1.13
C ILE A 672 -18.33 30.36 -2.38
N GLU A 673 -17.75 31.56 -2.22
CA GLU A 673 -17.32 32.39 -3.37
C GLU A 673 -16.34 31.61 -4.28
N LEU A 674 -15.30 31.01 -3.69
CA LEU A 674 -14.32 30.19 -4.42
C LEU A 674 -14.97 28.97 -5.08
N VAL A 675 -15.76 28.21 -4.32
CA VAL A 675 -16.42 26.99 -4.80
C VAL A 675 -17.37 27.28 -5.96
N TYR A 676 -18.10 28.40 -5.92
CA TYR A 676 -18.98 28.81 -7.00
C TYR A 676 -18.22 29.15 -8.29
N LEU A 677 -17.11 29.89 -8.17
CA LEU A 677 -16.31 30.33 -9.33
C LEU A 677 -15.49 29.21 -9.96
N ARG A 678 -15.07 28.23 -9.16
CA ARG A 678 -14.31 27.06 -9.59
C ARG A 678 -15.16 25.85 -9.93
N SER A 679 -16.45 25.92 -9.61
CA SER A 679 -17.39 24.82 -9.83
C SER A 679 -16.99 23.57 -9.04
N TYR A 680 -16.40 23.81 -7.87
CA TYR A 680 -15.96 22.76 -6.97
C TYR A 680 -17.15 22.07 -6.29
N VAL A 681 -16.99 20.79 -5.98
CA VAL A 681 -18.03 19.95 -5.38
C VAL A 681 -17.46 19.11 -4.24
N MET A 682 -18.30 18.77 -3.27
CA MET A 682 -17.97 17.89 -2.13
C MET A 682 -18.87 16.67 -2.18
N LEU A 683 -18.33 15.50 -1.85
CA LEU A 683 -19.12 14.27 -1.72
C LEU A 683 -19.92 14.27 -0.44
N TYR A 684 -21.20 13.90 -0.53
CA TYR A 684 -22.12 13.79 0.59
C TYR A 684 -22.66 12.36 0.74
N PRO A 685 -22.72 11.85 1.98
CA PRO A 685 -23.43 10.62 2.29
C PRO A 685 -24.94 10.79 2.08
N ASN A 686 -25.63 9.72 1.69
CA ASN A 686 -27.08 9.69 1.51
C ASN A 686 -27.64 8.35 1.99
N PHE A 687 -27.40 7.99 3.25
CA PHE A 687 -27.86 6.74 3.81
C PHE A 687 -29.30 6.83 4.35
N GLN A 688 -29.90 5.68 4.59
CA GLN A 688 -31.27 5.57 5.07
C GLN A 688 -31.49 6.43 6.33
N LEU A 689 -32.61 7.15 6.39
CA LEU A 689 -32.96 8.04 7.53
C LEU A 689 -31.93 9.13 7.85
N PHE A 690 -31.15 9.57 6.84
CA PHE A 690 -30.04 10.51 7.00
C PHE A 690 -28.93 9.98 7.90
N GLU A 691 -28.76 8.66 8.00
CA GLU A 691 -27.62 8.09 8.70
C GLU A 691 -26.30 8.68 8.16
N SER A 692 -25.37 8.95 9.08
CA SER A 692 -24.22 9.81 8.80
C SER A 692 -22.98 9.43 9.59
N PHE A 693 -21.86 10.07 9.28
CA PHE A 693 -20.57 9.82 9.93
C PHE A 693 -20.18 10.89 10.94
N SER A 694 -20.90 12.00 10.98
CA SER A 694 -20.86 12.99 12.04
C SER A 694 -22.26 13.53 12.35
N THR A 695 -22.45 14.04 13.55
CA THR A 695 -23.66 14.72 13.99
C THR A 695 -23.28 15.92 14.84
N ASN A 696 -24.07 17.00 14.75
CA ASN A 696 -23.83 18.23 15.50
C ASN A 696 -24.87 18.34 16.62
N HIS A 697 -24.40 18.50 17.87
CA HIS A 697 -25.25 18.56 19.06
C HIS A 697 -25.81 19.96 19.38
N LEU A 698 -25.57 20.94 18.51
CA LEU A 698 -26.03 22.32 18.60
C LEU A 698 -25.77 22.95 19.97
N GLU A 699 -24.54 22.78 20.46
CA GLU A 699 -24.13 23.30 21.76
C GLU A 699 -24.13 24.84 21.76
N PHE A 700 -24.43 25.45 22.90
CA PHE A 700 -24.51 26.90 23.02
C PHE A 700 -23.19 27.60 22.71
N GLY A 701 -23.21 28.62 21.84
CA GLY A 701 -22.05 29.43 21.48
C GLY A 701 -22.35 30.41 20.35
N THR A 702 -21.34 30.73 19.52
CA THR A 702 -21.41 31.81 18.51
C THR A 702 -22.63 31.75 17.58
N HIS A 703 -23.12 30.55 17.26
CA HIS A 703 -24.24 30.33 16.34
C HIS A 703 -25.56 29.91 17.01
N VAL A 704 -25.55 29.47 18.27
CA VAL A 704 -26.73 28.96 18.99
C VAL A 704 -26.84 29.67 20.35
N LYS A 705 -27.86 30.53 20.51
CA LYS A 705 -28.11 31.31 21.74
C LYS A 705 -29.02 30.55 22.72
N LYS A 706 -28.90 30.82 24.03
CA LYS A 706 -29.76 30.24 25.09
C LYS A 706 -31.24 30.63 24.86
N GLY A 707 -32.15 29.64 24.82
CA GLY A 707 -33.61 29.84 24.68
C GLY A 707 -34.42 28.55 24.42
N GLN A 708 -35.76 28.63 24.54
CA GLN A 708 -36.70 27.49 24.38
C GLN A 708 -36.70 26.85 22.97
N GLY A 709 -36.08 27.47 21.97
CA GLY A 709 -36.02 26.96 20.59
C GLY A 709 -35.01 25.83 20.36
N ARG A 710 -34.16 25.46 21.33
CA ARG A 710 -33.15 24.40 21.17
C ARG A 710 -33.76 23.02 20.97
N VAL A 711 -34.79 22.67 21.74
CA VAL A 711 -35.40 21.33 21.67
C VAL A 711 -36.00 21.07 20.29
N ASN A 712 -36.71 22.06 19.74
CA ASN A 712 -37.27 21.96 18.39
C ASN A 712 -36.19 21.96 17.29
N ALA A 713 -35.07 22.67 17.50
CA ALA A 713 -33.96 22.69 16.54
C ALA A 713 -33.10 21.40 16.59
N LEU A 714 -32.95 20.76 17.74
CA LEU A 714 -32.21 19.49 17.87
C LEU A 714 -32.80 18.41 16.96
N ASP A 715 -34.12 18.24 16.95
CA ASP A 715 -34.81 17.27 16.10
C ASP A 715 -34.66 17.57 14.59
N GLU A 716 -34.40 18.83 14.24
CA GLU A 716 -34.24 19.29 12.85
C GLU A 716 -32.83 19.06 12.28
N PHE A 717 -31.79 19.07 13.12
CA PHE A 717 -30.39 19.02 12.68
C PHE A 717 -29.61 17.79 13.17
N LEU A 718 -30.06 17.12 14.22
CA LEU A 718 -29.47 15.85 14.63
C LEU A 718 -29.74 14.79 13.56
N VAL A 719 -28.68 14.10 13.19
CA VAL A 719 -28.72 12.93 12.33
C VAL A 719 -28.20 11.70 13.06
N PRO A 720 -28.75 10.50 12.78
CA PRO A 720 -28.26 9.28 13.38
C PRO A 720 -26.83 8.99 12.90
N LEU A 721 -25.94 8.65 13.81
CA LEU A 721 -24.59 8.18 13.49
C LEU A 721 -24.63 6.71 13.07
N MET A 722 -23.90 6.35 12.01
CA MET A 722 -23.75 4.97 11.57
C MET A 722 -22.95 4.17 12.59
N GLN A 723 -23.62 3.41 13.45
CA GLN A 723 -22.97 2.60 14.50
C GLN A 723 -22.62 1.19 14.02
N ARG A 724 -23.39 0.66 13.07
CA ARG A 724 -23.16 -0.65 12.47
C ARG A 724 -22.68 -0.45 11.05
N ASP A 725 -21.76 -1.31 10.62
CA ASP A 725 -21.25 -1.22 9.27
C ASP A 725 -22.27 -1.73 8.26
N THR A 726 -22.96 -0.77 7.67
CA THR A 726 -23.92 -0.99 6.58
C THR A 726 -23.55 -0.17 5.34
N ILE A 727 -22.33 0.38 5.29
CA ILE A 727 -21.85 1.24 4.19
C ILE A 727 -22.09 0.52 2.87
N LEU A 728 -21.53 -0.68 2.71
CA LEU A 728 -21.64 -1.44 1.49
C LEU A 728 -23.09 -1.85 1.19
N SER A 729 -23.84 -2.37 2.17
CA SER A 729 -25.20 -2.86 1.95
C SER A 729 -26.21 -1.79 1.52
N GLN A 730 -25.95 -0.52 1.87
CA GLN A 730 -26.82 0.60 1.53
C GLN A 730 -26.38 1.34 0.26
N LEU A 731 -25.14 1.12 -0.22
CA LEU A 731 -24.66 1.69 -1.47
C LEU A 731 -25.23 0.95 -2.69
N PRO A 732 -25.49 1.64 -3.81
CA PRO A 732 -25.85 1.00 -5.08
C PRO A 732 -24.83 -0.06 -5.49
N ASP A 733 -25.30 -1.21 -5.98
CA ASP A 733 -24.47 -2.38 -6.34
C ASP A 733 -23.52 -2.88 -5.24
N ASN A 734 -23.80 -2.49 -3.99
CA ASN A 734 -22.95 -2.65 -2.84
C ASN A 734 -21.54 -2.06 -2.98
N ARG A 735 -21.34 -0.93 -3.67
CA ARG A 735 -20.03 -0.27 -3.82
C ARG A 735 -20.18 1.23 -4.07
N LEU A 736 -19.11 2.01 -3.90
CA LEU A 736 -19.12 3.41 -4.33
C LEU A 736 -19.30 3.49 -5.86
N PRO A 737 -20.21 4.34 -6.35
CA PRO A 737 -20.33 4.64 -7.78
C PRO A 737 -19.03 5.23 -8.34
N VAL A 738 -18.80 5.08 -9.63
CA VAL A 738 -17.73 5.84 -10.31
C VAL A 738 -18.08 7.32 -10.35
N PHE A 739 -17.08 8.20 -10.39
CA PHE A 739 -17.29 9.65 -10.21
C PHE A 739 -18.32 10.25 -11.19
N GLY A 740 -18.29 9.83 -12.46
CA GLY A 740 -19.21 10.34 -13.50
C GLY A 740 -20.67 9.92 -13.32
N ASP A 741 -20.95 8.90 -12.49
CA ASP A 741 -22.31 8.41 -12.22
C ASP A 741 -22.92 9.08 -10.97
N LEU A 742 -22.16 9.94 -10.27
CA LEU A 742 -22.66 10.65 -9.10
C LEU A 742 -23.56 11.82 -9.52
N PRO A 743 -24.77 11.96 -8.94
CA PRO A 743 -25.59 13.13 -9.15
C PRO A 743 -24.92 14.37 -8.55
N VAL A 744 -25.01 15.49 -9.26
CA VAL A 744 -24.38 16.77 -8.88
C VAL A 744 -25.46 17.81 -8.58
N LEU A 745 -25.34 18.46 -7.42
CA LEU A 745 -26.23 19.52 -6.95
C LEU A 745 -25.49 20.87 -6.84
N ASP A 746 -26.15 21.94 -7.26
CA ASP A 746 -25.64 23.31 -7.07
C ASP A 746 -25.80 23.82 -5.63
N LEU A 747 -25.43 25.08 -5.39
CA LEU A 747 -25.55 25.73 -4.08
C LEU A 747 -26.99 25.80 -3.54
N TRP A 748 -28.00 25.67 -4.40
CA TRP A 748 -29.42 25.77 -4.04
C TRP A 748 -30.11 24.40 -4.03
N GLY A 749 -29.35 23.31 -4.15
CA GLY A 749 -29.88 21.95 -4.12
C GLY A 749 -30.56 21.52 -5.42
N GLN A 750 -30.31 22.21 -6.54
CA GLN A 750 -30.84 21.82 -7.84
C GLN A 750 -29.84 20.93 -8.58
N ARG A 751 -30.35 19.89 -9.26
CA ARG A 751 -29.54 18.96 -10.06
C ARG A 751 -28.98 19.67 -11.28
N LYS A 752 -27.65 19.76 -11.39
CA LYS A 752 -26.92 20.35 -12.52
C LYS A 752 -25.63 19.56 -12.79
N PRO A 753 -25.34 19.16 -14.03
CA PRO A 753 -24.09 18.48 -14.36
C PRO A 753 -22.88 19.39 -14.14
N LEU A 754 -21.70 18.79 -13.93
CA LEU A 754 -20.49 19.53 -13.59
C LEU A 754 -20.07 20.52 -14.68
N GLU A 755 -20.28 20.18 -15.97
CA GLU A 755 -19.99 21.05 -17.10
C GLU A 755 -20.87 22.30 -17.11
N GLU A 756 -22.13 22.18 -16.65
CA GLU A 756 -23.02 23.33 -16.53
C GLU A 756 -22.60 24.23 -15.37
N LEU A 757 -22.19 23.64 -14.23
CA LEU A 757 -21.61 24.41 -13.12
C LEU A 757 -20.34 25.14 -13.56
N ASP A 758 -19.49 24.51 -14.38
CA ASP A 758 -18.30 25.15 -14.95
C ASP A 758 -18.66 26.33 -15.86
N ALA A 759 -19.64 26.16 -16.73
CA ALA A 759 -20.13 27.24 -17.60
C ALA A 759 -20.70 28.43 -16.78
N ILE A 760 -21.47 28.15 -15.72
CA ILE A 760 -22.02 29.17 -14.82
C ILE A 760 -20.88 29.93 -14.10
N GLY A 761 -19.93 29.20 -13.52
CA GLY A 761 -18.77 29.78 -12.85
C GLY A 761 -17.90 30.62 -13.80
N ALA A 762 -17.66 30.12 -15.01
CA ALA A 762 -16.89 30.80 -16.05
C ALA A 762 -17.58 32.07 -16.59
N ASP A 763 -18.91 32.05 -16.72
CA ASP A 763 -19.64 33.25 -17.10
C ASP A 763 -19.62 34.31 -16.00
N TRP A 764 -19.82 33.87 -14.75
CA TRP A 764 -19.78 34.78 -13.60
C TRP A 764 -18.39 35.36 -13.33
N HIS A 765 -17.32 34.60 -13.58
CA HIS A 765 -15.93 35.04 -13.48
C HIS A 765 -15.69 36.37 -14.21
N LYS A 766 -16.26 36.54 -15.40
CA LYS A 766 -16.12 37.76 -16.23
C LYS A 766 -16.66 39.02 -15.55
N ASN A 767 -17.59 38.86 -14.61
CA ASN A 767 -18.21 39.97 -13.87
C ASN A 767 -17.41 40.37 -12.62
N VAL A 768 -16.57 39.46 -12.11
CA VAL A 768 -15.88 39.64 -10.82
C VAL A 768 -14.36 39.76 -10.96
N SER A 769 -13.77 39.30 -12.06
CA SER A 769 -12.35 39.41 -12.35
C SER A 769 -12.07 39.77 -13.81
N SER A 770 -11.05 40.60 -14.04
CA SER A 770 -10.55 40.92 -15.39
C SER A 770 -9.53 39.93 -15.95
N CYS A 771 -9.05 38.99 -15.13
CA CYS A 771 -8.08 37.99 -15.55
C CYS A 771 -8.73 36.81 -16.24
N THR A 772 -7.99 36.14 -17.12
CA THR A 772 -8.45 34.90 -17.77
C THR A 772 -8.58 33.79 -16.74
N ARG A 773 -9.77 33.17 -16.66
CA ARG A 773 -10.05 32.04 -15.76
C ARG A 773 -9.10 30.87 -16.03
N GLN A 774 -8.43 30.37 -14.99
CA GLN A 774 -7.56 29.21 -15.05
C GLN A 774 -8.16 28.07 -14.21
N VAL A 775 -8.49 26.95 -14.85
CA VAL A 775 -9.06 25.77 -14.19
C VAL A 775 -7.97 24.74 -13.92
N GLY A 776 -8.05 24.05 -12.78
CA GLY A 776 -7.18 22.91 -12.45
C GLY A 776 -5.76 23.25 -11.97
N LYS A 777 -5.42 24.54 -11.80
CA LYS A 777 -4.10 24.95 -11.27
C LYS A 777 -4.06 25.19 -9.75
N PHE A 778 -5.23 25.17 -9.08
CA PHE A 778 -5.36 25.44 -7.64
C PHE A 778 -4.66 26.73 -7.20
N ASP A 779 -4.83 27.79 -8.00
CA ASP A 779 -4.27 29.11 -7.76
C ASP A 779 -5.37 30.17 -7.94
N ALA A 780 -5.57 31.00 -6.92
CA ALA A 780 -6.62 31.99 -6.86
C ALA A 780 -6.32 33.29 -7.63
N GLN A 781 -5.10 33.49 -8.15
CA GLN A 781 -4.68 34.78 -8.72
C GLN A 781 -5.56 35.30 -9.87
N ASP A 782 -6.09 34.41 -10.70
CA ASP A 782 -7.01 34.78 -11.78
C ASP A 782 -8.38 35.28 -11.27
N LEU A 783 -8.75 35.03 -10.01
CA LEU A 783 -9.97 35.55 -9.37
C LEU A 783 -9.77 36.96 -8.78
N LEU A 784 -8.53 37.42 -8.65
CA LEU A 784 -8.15 38.58 -7.83
C LEU A 784 -7.78 39.81 -8.66
N CYS A 785 -8.19 39.87 -9.94
CA CYS A 785 -7.89 40.98 -10.83
C CYS A 785 -9.05 42.00 -10.88
N PRO A 786 -8.85 43.27 -10.45
CA PRO A 786 -9.92 44.25 -10.42
C PRO A 786 -10.55 44.51 -11.79
N VAL A 787 -11.89 44.46 -11.86
CA VAL A 787 -12.63 44.86 -13.06
C VAL A 787 -12.61 46.39 -13.15
N SER A 788 -12.01 46.94 -14.22
CA SER A 788 -11.96 48.37 -14.48
C SER A 788 -13.37 48.99 -14.51
N LYS A 789 -13.80 49.58 -13.39
CA LYS A 789 -14.89 50.56 -13.41
C LYS A 789 -14.28 51.92 -13.68
N HIS A 790 -14.64 52.54 -14.81
CA HIS A 790 -14.40 53.97 -15.04
C HIS A 790 -14.88 54.76 -13.82
N ARG A 791 -13.96 55.23 -12.99
CA ARG A 791 -14.25 56.23 -11.95
C ARG A 791 -14.58 57.53 -12.68
N HIS A 792 -15.86 57.83 -12.90
CA HIS A 792 -16.27 59.22 -13.07
C HIS A 792 -15.91 59.97 -11.79
N GLY A 793 -14.89 60.81 -11.90
CA GLY A 793 -14.35 61.57 -10.79
C GLY A 793 -15.42 62.45 -10.15
N LYS A 794 -15.68 62.20 -8.86
CA LYS A 794 -16.01 63.26 -7.92
C LYS A 794 -14.80 63.40 -7.00
N LYS A 795 -14.03 64.47 -7.22
CA LYS A 795 -13.05 64.96 -6.25
C LYS A 795 -13.79 65.26 -4.95
N ILE A 796 -13.55 64.48 -3.91
CA ILE A 796 -13.80 64.88 -2.53
C ILE A 796 -12.43 65.26 -1.95
N GLY A 797 -12.35 66.48 -1.43
CA GLY A 797 -11.12 67.13 -1.01
C GLY A 797 -10.38 66.35 0.08
N GLY A 798 -9.04 66.47 0.06
CA GLY A 798 -8.16 65.76 0.97
C GLY A 798 -8.43 66.08 2.44
N LYS A 799 -8.62 65.02 3.24
CA LYS A 799 -8.31 65.05 4.67
C LYS A 799 -6.86 64.55 4.84
N LYS A 800 -6.07 65.32 5.58
CA LYS A 800 -4.66 65.08 5.90
C LYS A 800 -4.46 63.69 6.50
N GLN A 801 -3.48 62.95 6.01
CA GLN A 801 -2.86 61.83 6.73
C GLN A 801 -2.33 62.35 8.08
N LYS A 802 -2.76 61.71 9.18
CA LYS A 802 -1.98 61.71 10.42
C LYS A 802 -0.79 60.77 10.23
N PRO A 803 0.39 61.07 10.80
CA PRO A 803 1.50 60.12 10.80
C PRO A 803 1.07 58.85 11.55
N ALA A 804 1.56 57.70 11.10
CA ALA A 804 1.50 56.47 11.87
C ALA A 804 2.38 56.66 13.12
N ASP A 805 1.78 56.51 14.30
CA ASP A 805 2.56 56.31 15.53
C ASP A 805 3.21 54.92 15.42
N GLU A 806 4.51 54.88 15.12
CA GLU A 806 5.36 53.75 15.43
C GLU A 806 5.42 53.60 16.95
N ALA A 807 4.55 52.76 17.51
CA ALA A 807 4.72 52.26 18.87
C ALA A 807 5.46 50.92 18.82
N VAL A 808 6.77 50.98 18.54
CA VAL A 808 7.70 49.94 19.00
C VAL A 808 8.51 50.58 20.12
N GLU A 809 8.09 50.36 21.37
CA GLU A 809 8.96 50.68 22.50
C GLU A 809 10.14 49.70 22.53
N PRO A 810 11.38 50.19 22.73
CA PRO A 810 12.53 49.32 22.88
C PRO A 810 12.45 48.54 24.21
N LEU A 811 12.66 47.22 24.14
CA LEU A 811 12.86 46.37 25.31
C LEU A 811 14.05 46.88 26.13
N VAL A 812 13.78 47.45 27.31
CA VAL A 812 14.79 47.74 28.33
C VAL A 812 14.98 46.49 29.17
N PHE A 813 16.16 45.86 29.07
CA PHE A 813 16.56 44.82 30.01
C PHE A 813 16.84 45.47 31.37
N VAL A 814 15.97 45.23 32.34
CA VAL A 814 16.25 45.52 33.75
C VAL A 814 17.12 44.37 34.26
N THR A 815 18.40 44.64 34.49
CA THR A 815 19.27 43.72 35.23
C THR A 815 19.16 44.11 36.71
N GLU A 816 18.37 43.36 37.48
CA GLU A 816 18.41 43.47 38.95
C GLU A 816 19.62 42.69 39.47
N VAL A 817 20.51 43.39 40.17
CA VAL A 817 21.57 42.76 40.95
C VAL A 817 20.95 42.34 42.28
N ILE A 818 20.71 41.04 42.43
CA ILE A 818 20.26 40.44 43.68
C ILE A 818 21.40 40.56 44.69
N SER A 819 21.13 41.16 45.85
CA SER A 819 22.10 41.24 46.95
C SER A 819 22.26 39.89 47.65
N GLU A 820 23.42 39.61 48.26
CA GLU A 820 23.69 38.36 49.01
C GLU A 820 22.61 38.06 50.08
N GLU A 821 21.93 39.09 50.60
CA GLU A 821 20.82 38.97 51.56
C GLU A 821 19.50 38.46 50.94
N GLN A 822 19.26 38.73 49.65
CA GLN A 822 18.10 38.21 48.92
C GLN A 822 18.31 36.77 48.44
N GLU A 823 19.56 36.38 48.15
CA GLU A 823 19.91 35.01 47.78
C GLU A 823 19.80 34.05 48.99
N GLN A 824 20.05 34.53 50.21
CA GLN A 824 19.84 33.75 51.43
C GLN A 824 18.34 33.50 51.73
N LYS A 825 17.47 34.48 51.48
CA LYS A 825 16.01 34.31 51.64
C LYS A 825 15.37 33.37 50.61
N LEU A 826 15.95 33.27 49.41
CA LEU A 826 15.52 32.32 48.38
C LEU A 826 15.97 30.88 48.68
N LYS A 827 17.12 30.71 49.38
CA LYS A 827 17.59 29.39 49.85
C LYS A 827 16.84 28.90 51.09
N GLU A 828 16.49 29.79 52.03
CA GLU A 828 15.72 29.43 53.23
C GLU A 828 14.23 29.11 52.95
N GLN A 829 13.71 29.43 51.76
CA GLN A 829 12.37 29.00 51.31
C GLN A 829 12.38 27.69 50.49
N GLN A 830 13.56 27.10 50.24
CA GLN A 830 13.72 25.86 49.48
C GLN A 830 13.94 24.61 50.35
N ASP A 831 14.15 24.76 51.67
CA ASP A 831 14.52 23.65 52.56
C ASP A 831 13.36 23.05 53.39
N ASP A 832 12.09 23.46 53.18
CA ASP A 832 10.93 22.99 53.99
C ASP A 832 9.80 22.28 53.19
N GLU A 833 10.02 21.87 51.92
CA GLU A 833 9.02 21.11 51.14
C GLU A 833 9.57 19.82 50.48
N ASP A 834 10.49 19.11 51.15
CA ASP A 834 11.10 17.87 50.62
C ASP A 834 10.53 16.57 51.25
N ASN A 835 9.22 16.54 51.58
CA ASN A 835 8.57 15.30 52.02
C ASN A 835 7.04 15.22 51.81
N ASP A 836 6.52 15.53 50.63
CA ASP A 836 5.17 15.10 50.26
C ASP A 836 5.08 14.54 48.84
N GLN A 837 4.47 13.37 48.74
CA GLN A 837 4.25 12.60 47.52
C GLN A 837 3.55 13.45 46.45
N VAL A 838 4.14 13.50 45.25
CA VAL A 838 3.55 14.06 44.05
C VAL A 838 2.22 13.35 43.74
N TYR A 839 1.11 13.91 44.21
CA TYR A 839 -0.21 13.62 43.68
C TYR A 839 -0.30 14.24 42.29
N LEU A 840 0.06 13.47 41.25
CA LEU A 840 -0.44 13.74 39.91
C LEU A 840 -1.98 13.81 39.99
N PRO A 841 -2.63 14.89 39.51
CA PRO A 841 -4.08 14.93 39.52
C PRO A 841 -4.61 13.76 38.69
N THR A 842 -5.39 12.89 39.34
CA THR A 842 -6.11 11.81 38.67
C THR A 842 -6.96 12.38 37.53
N PRO A 843 -6.99 11.75 36.34
CA PRO A 843 -7.84 12.16 35.25
C PRO A 843 -9.29 12.30 35.75
N ILE A 844 -9.84 13.51 35.63
CA ILE A 844 -11.25 13.73 35.93
C ILE A 844 -12.03 13.10 34.79
N ASP A 845 -12.83 12.08 35.10
CA ASP A 845 -13.80 11.54 34.14
C ASP A 845 -14.95 12.55 33.99
N VAL A 846 -14.78 13.48 33.06
CA VAL A 846 -15.77 14.53 32.71
C VAL A 846 -17.11 13.91 32.26
N SER A 847 -17.14 12.64 31.85
CA SER A 847 -18.37 11.93 31.50
C SER A 847 -19.23 11.54 32.71
N GLN A 848 -18.63 11.48 33.90
CA GLN A 848 -19.30 11.19 35.17
C GLN A 848 -19.66 12.47 35.94
N MET A 849 -19.27 13.64 35.45
CA MET A 849 -19.62 14.92 36.05
C MET A 849 -21.03 15.36 35.59
N SER A 850 -21.86 15.80 36.53
CA SER A 850 -23.17 16.38 36.23
C SER A 850 -23.03 17.60 35.31
N SER A 851 -23.74 17.62 34.18
CA SER A 851 -23.81 18.76 33.27
C SER A 851 -24.17 20.04 34.04
N PRO A 852 -23.49 21.19 33.82
CA PRO A 852 -23.77 22.44 34.51
C PRO A 852 -25.06 23.13 34.00
N GLU A 853 -26.09 22.36 33.66
CA GLU A 853 -27.39 22.87 33.19
C GLU A 853 -28.22 23.53 34.30
N LEU A 854 -27.74 23.59 35.56
CA LEU A 854 -28.57 24.04 36.68
C LEU A 854 -27.95 25.00 37.71
N ASP A 855 -26.71 25.48 37.56
CA ASP A 855 -26.22 26.46 38.53
C ASP A 855 -25.18 27.40 37.93
N HIS A 856 -25.60 28.61 37.56
CA HIS A 856 -24.89 29.86 37.84
C HIS A 856 -25.81 31.06 37.54
N ARG A 857 -26.18 31.77 38.62
CA ARG A 857 -26.89 33.07 38.63
C ARG A 857 -25.92 34.26 38.49
N ASN A 858 -24.88 34.13 37.67
CA ASN A 858 -24.02 35.27 37.37
C ASN A 858 -24.37 35.73 35.95
N GLU A 859 -24.73 37.00 35.83
CA GLU A 859 -25.02 37.67 34.56
C GLU A 859 -23.89 37.38 33.57
N ASP A 860 -24.26 36.93 32.37
CA ASP A 860 -23.30 36.63 31.29
C ASP A 860 -22.44 37.88 31.04
N ASP A 861 -21.13 37.78 31.28
CA ASP A 861 -20.13 38.80 30.92
C ASP A 861 -20.18 39.16 29.41
N GLU A 862 -20.82 38.32 28.57
CA GLU A 862 -21.11 38.62 27.16
C GLU A 862 -22.09 39.79 26.98
N LEU A 863 -23.03 40.02 27.92
CA LEU A 863 -23.95 41.16 27.84
C LEU A 863 -23.22 42.46 28.17
N LEU A 864 -22.28 42.40 29.13
CA LEU A 864 -21.40 43.51 29.50
C LEU A 864 -20.39 43.83 28.38
N ASP A 865 -19.82 42.81 27.73
CA ASP A 865 -18.96 42.98 26.56
C ASP A 865 -19.74 43.53 25.35
N LEU A 866 -20.99 43.07 25.13
CA LEU A 866 -21.88 43.63 24.12
C LEU A 866 -22.27 45.08 24.42
N GLU A 867 -22.53 45.43 25.68
CA GLU A 867 -22.84 46.80 26.10
C GLU A 867 -21.63 47.73 25.93
N GLN A 868 -20.42 47.27 26.28
CA GLN A 868 -19.18 48.02 26.08
C GLN A 868 -18.84 48.18 24.58
N ASP A 869 -19.05 47.15 23.76
CA ASP A 869 -18.86 47.21 22.31
C ASP A 869 -19.92 48.09 21.62
N ILE A 870 -21.16 48.11 22.13
CA ILE A 870 -22.23 49.00 21.66
C ILE A 870 -21.93 50.46 22.02
N GLU A 871 -21.41 50.75 23.22
CA GLU A 871 -20.95 52.10 23.58
C GLU A 871 -19.79 52.56 22.70
N THR A 872 -18.87 51.65 22.37
CA THR A 872 -17.72 51.93 21.49
C THR A 872 -18.16 52.15 20.05
N LEU A 873 -19.15 51.39 19.56
CA LEU A 873 -19.76 51.57 18.24
C LEU A 873 -20.63 52.82 18.14
N ASN A 874 -21.36 53.19 19.20
CA ASN A 874 -22.14 54.43 19.24
C ASN A 874 -21.24 55.67 19.25
N LYS A 875 -20.07 55.60 19.91
CA LYS A 875 -19.02 56.64 19.80
C LYS A 875 -18.48 56.77 18.38
N LEU A 876 -18.21 55.66 17.70
CA LEU A 876 -17.78 55.65 16.30
C LEU A 876 -18.86 56.15 15.32
N TYR A 877 -20.14 56.03 15.69
CA TYR A 877 -21.27 56.51 14.88
C TYR A 877 -21.58 58.00 15.09
N GLN A 878 -21.38 58.54 16.31
CA GLN A 878 -21.53 59.98 16.58
C GLN A 878 -20.46 60.83 15.89
N ASP A 879 -19.27 60.28 15.64
CA ASP A 879 -18.20 60.93 14.87
C ASP A 879 -18.48 60.99 13.35
N ILE A 880 -19.58 60.39 12.87
CA ILE A 880 -20.01 60.42 11.46
C ILE A 880 -20.98 61.59 11.17
N GLU A 881 -21.54 62.26 12.19
CA GLU A 881 -22.48 63.39 12.05
C GLU A 881 -21.88 64.79 12.37
N HIS A 882 -20.55 64.94 12.47
CA HIS A 882 -19.86 66.25 12.57
C HIS A 882 -18.82 66.51 11.47
#